data_AF-A0A1H7YX84-F1
#
_entry.id   AF-A0A1H7YX84-F1
#
_cell.length_a   1.000
_cell.length_b   1.000
_cell.length_c   1.000
_cell.angle_alpha   90.00
_cell.angle_beta   90.00
_cell.angle_gamma   90.00
#
_symmetry.space_group_name_H-M   'P 1'
#
loop_
_entity.id
_entity.type
_entity.pdbx_description
1 polymer ?
#
loop_
_entity_poly.entity_id
_entity_poly.type
_entity_poly.pdbx_seq_one_letter_code
_entity_poly.pdbx_strand_id
1 'polypeptide(L)'
;MNTLLKKLVCFCLIVVISGTCIPSAYAAQVSNYSAEEYLTSYQLSHWSIEKGKINSGKNSFLDLEDRQALEVASVAGAIESLGTFAVTSNASPQTITLSVTAKASSPVTGDVLIFNPSTNQYQSVGSINFTTQYTVKTFTLPQADMFVQADQVQVKISIQSSMDIQLSLDNISLTGAAKASSNHTVYSYDVTSVTLETGTETTSNSVNLKDRDNKYYSVSSVSNKVAWYTSLFLDCAKSSVQSLEIEYDGKTSIDANDLWISIFRFDTNNWETVAVSDCKTTASNKTVVLSAPTRLSSWISDDGEVRIRLYNSATKSFTRDTDYLHLNVYHQTAENVKKFAADTIITEYGSIIGGNETSITAKDADFLKLSSDAANKIAFQSKFNVGIAADQVYAVTVSINTSVDNSANNQYISLYNYDTDKFNVFRTSMVSDKDETLRFTVTDPMELSRYISAEGEVTARIYNSAVRSFTRKVDYVELLVEYGTFEGFEIAQISDVHELIGSSNFKSIINEINTKVQPDFTIVTGDITDHGTPEQYELYKKDKTLFTNPVYTTPGNHDVRWWNSNGKNDFKNRIGPLYQSFDHKGVHFVLLDSTVNLELDGKINKAQLEWLKADLNTIPKEMPVILFAHHPFKINNNVTARHELLNAVKENNVIAYMSGHLHYYGNVIEDGVPVNYITYVKDNPEQNYVTIRFTGKNYYIYKCKASDGSKKLWLSGTMNNTRKTKFTIESAIPDANGNVTVNVAVTQAPDGISSVKARIDNYGNYTLLTKDKENHWVGTISISDYAPKIPYGKHFVGVEVFDGKQNKWTNYMDYEWEGGSVTTNWIFETSDMIQSSATAWQDKVYVGSNDGNLYCISDTTGSLNWKFSCQDGVTSKPAVFTSNGRTMILFGSNDKKLYSVDAQSGQLNWSFTTGGSVISDPVVEGTKVVFGAGDGKIYALDASTGTMIWSYQTNGLIRQQPAIKDGVVYAFVRDTYIWYAINLEDGSLKWRGNANTDESLFVCGDVRPTIAQNKLWCIDAQNTRPGYLNMTNGVLEWTSDTIQKVSSRGMATDGSLVFYTGNNGRNLYAINAADNSTVWTADLRHDGKDGDLQEMQIDSGLIYHEGILLRVAERGRISGIDPLNGKVLFHYDAAGYPERVFWSTPEVAGNRIYISGIDGKLYSITYPK
;
A
#
# COMPACT_ATOMS: atom_id res chain seq x y z
N MET A 1 -12.17 21.96 -40.06
CA MET A 1 -11.73 22.55 -41.35
C MET A 1 -10.22 22.67 -41.29
N ASN A 2 -9.44 22.02 -42.17
CA ASN A 2 -9.20 22.42 -43.57
C ASN A 2 -8.65 23.86 -43.66
N THR A 3 -7.51 24.13 -44.32
CA THR A 3 -6.87 23.42 -45.46
C THR A 3 -5.36 23.73 -45.44
N LEU A 4 -4.48 22.70 -45.48
CA LEU A 4 -3.75 22.19 -46.67
C LEU A 4 -2.75 23.19 -47.31
N LEU A 5 -1.62 22.84 -47.94
CA LEU A 5 -0.76 21.65 -48.16
C LEU A 5 0.03 21.94 -49.47
N LYS A 6 1.03 21.08 -49.79
CA LYS A 6 1.75 20.85 -51.09
C LYS A 6 3.17 21.46 -51.11
N LYS A 7 4.25 20.80 -51.60
CA LYS A 7 4.52 19.49 -52.28
C LYS A 7 6.06 19.23 -52.23
N LEU A 8 6.69 18.05 -52.43
CA LEU A 8 6.26 16.66 -52.72
C LEU A 8 7.40 15.64 -52.36
N VAL A 9 7.07 14.54 -51.65
CA VAL A 9 7.58 13.13 -51.73
C VAL A 9 8.89 12.79 -52.48
N CYS A 10 9.80 12.03 -51.83
CA CYS A 10 10.26 10.72 -52.33
C CYS A 10 10.87 9.80 -51.24
N PHE A 11 10.62 8.50 -51.36
CA PHE A 11 11.10 7.43 -50.47
C PHE A 11 12.55 7.02 -50.83
N CYS A 12 13.34 6.61 -49.83
CA CYS A 12 14.22 5.45 -49.98
C CYS A 12 14.48 4.79 -48.62
N LEU A 13 14.44 3.45 -48.59
CA LEU A 13 14.41 2.64 -47.38
C LEU A 13 15.76 1.93 -47.17
N ILE A 14 16.50 2.27 -46.12
CA ILE A 14 17.58 1.44 -45.56
C ILE A 14 17.48 1.48 -44.04
N VAL A 15 17.35 0.29 -43.44
CA VAL A 15 17.47 0.07 -41.99
C VAL A 15 18.91 -0.31 -41.67
N VAL A 16 19.61 0.48 -40.86
CA VAL A 16 20.69 0.00 -39.97
C VAL A 16 20.62 0.78 -38.65
N ILE A 17 20.84 0.04 -37.56
CA ILE A 17 20.76 0.47 -36.16
C ILE A 17 21.94 1.38 -35.78
N SER A 18 21.69 2.51 -35.10
CA SER A 18 22.46 3.03 -33.95
C SER A 18 22.00 4.44 -33.58
N GLY A 19 21.01 4.54 -32.69
CA GLY A 19 20.68 5.81 -32.03
C GLY A 19 21.63 6.05 -30.86
N THR A 20 22.78 6.70 -31.09
CA THR A 20 23.63 7.23 -30.03
C THR A 20 23.52 8.75 -29.94
N CYS A 21 23.04 9.25 -28.81
CA CYS A 21 23.24 10.62 -28.34
C CYS A 21 23.49 10.58 -26.83
N ILE A 22 24.43 11.39 -26.38
CA ILE A 22 25.16 11.36 -25.10
C ILE A 22 24.94 12.73 -24.42
N PRO A 23 24.85 12.83 -23.08
CA PRO A 23 26.02 13.23 -22.28
C PRO A 23 26.35 12.24 -21.15
N SER A 24 27.64 12.14 -20.81
CA SER A 24 28.21 11.24 -19.82
C SER A 24 28.37 11.87 -18.43
N ALA A 25 28.84 11.09 -17.45
CA ALA A 25 28.91 11.45 -16.04
C ALA A 25 30.36 11.75 -15.64
N TYR A 26 30.80 13.01 -15.78
CA TYR A 26 32.15 13.35 -15.36
C TYR A 26 32.26 13.36 -13.83
N ALA A 27 32.96 12.37 -13.27
CA ALA A 27 33.57 12.53 -11.97
C ALA A 27 35.04 12.95 -12.10
N ALA A 28 35.53 13.66 -11.09
CA ALA A 28 36.96 13.85 -10.89
C ALA A 28 37.37 13.39 -9.49
N GLN A 29 38.64 13.06 -9.34
CA GLN A 29 39.28 12.85 -8.04
C GLN A 29 39.77 14.21 -7.54
N VAL A 30 39.32 14.62 -6.35
CA VAL A 30 39.69 15.91 -5.77
C VAL A 30 39.95 15.75 -4.28
N SER A 31 40.85 16.57 -3.72
CA SER A 31 41.29 16.46 -2.32
C SER A 31 41.12 17.79 -1.57
N ASN A 32 40.33 17.74 -0.49
CA ASN A 32 40.20 18.70 0.61
C ASN A 32 39.63 20.09 0.25
N TYR A 33 38.36 20.33 0.62
CA TYR A 33 37.66 21.62 0.53
C TYR A 33 37.06 22.07 1.88
N SER A 34 36.41 23.24 1.92
CA SER A 34 35.61 23.67 3.07
C SER A 34 34.23 22.99 3.09
N ALA A 35 33.56 22.99 4.25
CA ALA A 35 32.22 22.43 4.37
C ALA A 35 31.12 23.31 3.73
N GLU A 36 31.47 24.51 3.26
CA GLU A 36 30.57 25.44 2.55
C GLU A 36 30.72 25.38 1.02
N GLU A 37 31.54 24.47 0.50
CA GLU A 37 31.79 24.32 -0.94
C GLU A 37 31.22 22.99 -1.44
N TYR A 38 30.38 23.05 -2.47
CA TYR A 38 29.98 21.86 -3.22
C TYR A 38 30.76 21.80 -4.53
N LEU A 39 31.17 20.59 -4.90
CA LEU A 39 31.97 20.34 -6.10
C LEU A 39 31.04 20.15 -7.30
N THR A 40 31.14 21.06 -8.27
CA THR A 40 30.46 20.96 -9.57
C THR A 40 31.42 20.35 -10.59
N SER A 41 31.05 19.25 -11.25
CA SER A 41 31.77 18.79 -12.45
C SER A 41 31.22 19.44 -13.71
N TYR A 42 32.11 19.87 -14.59
CA TYR A 42 31.76 20.58 -15.82
C TYR A 42 31.86 19.65 -17.03
N GLN A 43 30.91 19.80 -17.94
CA GLN A 43 30.73 18.89 -19.06
C GLN A 43 31.60 19.32 -20.25
N LEU A 44 32.41 18.41 -20.81
CA LEU A 44 33.21 18.68 -22.00
C LEU A 44 32.30 18.82 -23.23
N SER A 45 31.90 20.05 -23.52
CA SER A 45 30.96 20.40 -24.59
C SER A 45 31.56 20.30 -26.01
N HIS A 46 32.87 20.47 -26.13
CA HIS A 46 33.58 20.40 -27.41
C HIS A 46 35.04 19.99 -27.19
N TRP A 47 35.57 19.16 -28.10
CA TRP A 47 36.98 18.83 -28.17
C TRP A 47 37.44 18.76 -29.63
N SER A 48 38.66 19.23 -29.89
CA SER A 48 39.25 19.29 -31.23
C SER A 48 40.78 19.20 -31.19
N ILE A 49 41.37 18.76 -32.30
CA ILE A 49 42.81 18.79 -32.54
C ILE A 49 43.09 19.96 -33.49
N GLU A 50 43.80 20.99 -33.01
CA GLU A 50 44.22 22.12 -33.82
C GLU A 50 45.47 21.78 -34.65
N LYS A 51 46.35 20.93 -34.12
CA LYS A 51 47.59 20.50 -34.78
C LYS A 51 47.91 19.05 -34.43
N GLY A 52 48.18 18.25 -35.43
CA GLY A 52 48.35 16.79 -35.31
C GLY A 52 47.42 16.04 -36.26
N LYS A 53 47.53 14.72 -36.29
CA LYS A 53 46.68 13.84 -37.09
C LYS A 53 46.07 12.75 -36.21
N ILE A 54 44.74 12.64 -36.24
CA ILE A 54 44.02 11.56 -35.56
C ILE A 54 44.30 10.25 -36.32
N ASN A 55 44.78 9.24 -35.61
CA ASN A 55 44.99 7.89 -36.11
C ASN A 55 43.80 6.97 -35.80
N SER A 56 43.25 7.09 -34.59
CA SER A 56 42.10 6.33 -34.10
C SER A 56 41.32 7.12 -33.04
N GLY A 57 40.09 6.69 -32.73
CA GLY A 57 39.15 7.40 -31.84
C GLY A 57 38.29 8.45 -32.54
N LYS A 58 37.32 9.03 -31.81
CA LYS A 58 36.43 10.11 -32.28
C LYS A 58 36.69 11.39 -31.49
N ASN A 59 36.82 12.53 -32.19
CA ASN A 59 37.14 13.82 -31.58
C ASN A 59 36.20 14.29 -30.46
N SER A 60 34.94 13.84 -30.43
CA SER A 60 33.91 14.35 -29.52
C SER A 60 33.78 13.59 -28.20
N PHE A 61 34.56 12.53 -27.98
CA PHE A 61 34.42 11.65 -26.80
C PHE A 61 35.78 11.37 -26.17
N LEU A 62 36.14 12.19 -25.18
CA LEU A 62 37.13 11.85 -24.15
C LEU A 62 36.33 11.58 -22.88
N ASP A 63 35.97 10.31 -22.68
CA ASP A 63 35.06 9.86 -21.65
C ASP A 63 35.53 8.50 -21.12
N LEU A 64 35.38 8.26 -19.82
CA LEU A 64 36.23 7.32 -19.06
C LEU A 64 35.97 5.81 -19.30
N GLU A 65 35.09 5.42 -20.23
CA GLU A 65 34.49 4.07 -20.25
C GLU A 65 34.77 3.14 -21.44
N ASP A 66 35.30 3.60 -22.60
CA ASP A 66 35.45 2.71 -23.76
C ASP A 66 36.90 2.34 -24.16
N ARG A 67 37.90 2.95 -23.51
CA ARG A 67 39.33 2.87 -23.88
C ARG A 67 39.62 3.26 -25.34
N GLN A 68 38.72 3.98 -26.02
CA GLN A 68 39.03 4.67 -27.28
C GLN A 68 39.81 5.94 -26.95
N ALA A 69 41.03 5.76 -26.46
CA ALA A 69 41.94 6.88 -26.32
C ALA A 69 42.08 7.57 -27.68
N LEU A 70 41.94 8.89 -27.70
CA LEU A 70 42.12 9.65 -28.93
C LEU A 70 43.62 9.62 -29.29
N GLU A 71 43.97 8.77 -30.25
CA GLU A 71 45.34 8.62 -30.70
C GLU A 71 45.69 9.72 -31.71
N VAL A 72 46.50 10.67 -31.27
CA VAL A 72 46.98 11.79 -32.08
C VAL A 72 48.46 11.58 -32.38
N ALA A 73 48.80 11.39 -33.66
CA ALA A 73 50.17 11.50 -34.12
C ALA A 73 50.55 12.97 -34.33
N SER A 74 51.80 13.31 -34.03
CA SER A 74 52.39 14.60 -34.39
C SER A 74 52.36 14.86 -35.89
N VAL A 75 52.26 16.13 -36.25
CA VAL A 75 52.57 16.60 -37.61
C VAL A 75 53.70 17.63 -37.47
N ALA A 76 54.83 17.35 -38.12
CA ALA A 76 56.08 18.13 -37.99
C ALA A 76 56.56 18.32 -36.53
N GLY A 77 56.43 17.29 -35.69
CA GLY A 77 56.92 17.29 -34.30
C GLY A 77 56.03 18.00 -33.28
N ALA A 78 54.81 18.43 -33.62
CA ALA A 78 53.91 19.13 -32.70
C ALA A 78 52.51 18.50 -32.62
N ILE A 79 51.89 18.60 -31.43
CA ILE A 79 50.48 18.31 -31.17
C ILE A 79 49.87 19.48 -30.40
N GLU A 80 48.74 20.02 -30.85
CA GLU A 80 47.95 21.04 -30.14
C GLU A 80 46.48 20.64 -30.17
N SER A 81 45.81 20.63 -29.02
CA SER A 81 44.43 20.18 -28.87
C SER A 81 43.64 21.05 -27.91
N LEU A 82 42.37 21.32 -28.23
CA LEU A 82 41.51 22.29 -27.56
C LEU A 82 40.23 21.61 -27.05
N GLY A 83 39.95 21.79 -25.77
CA GLY A 83 38.71 21.43 -25.09
C GLY A 83 37.94 22.65 -24.60
N THR A 84 36.61 22.54 -24.59
CA THR A 84 35.70 23.56 -24.07
C THR A 84 34.69 22.91 -23.13
N PHE A 85 34.72 23.29 -21.87
CA PHE A 85 33.80 22.83 -20.83
C PHE A 85 32.63 23.79 -20.68
N ALA A 86 31.42 23.29 -20.54
CA ALA A 86 30.23 24.08 -20.21
C ALA A 86 30.07 24.21 -18.69
N VAL A 87 29.88 25.44 -18.22
CA VAL A 87 29.70 25.83 -16.82
C VAL A 87 28.22 26.13 -16.60
N THR A 88 27.46 25.14 -16.12
CA THR A 88 26.00 25.24 -15.98
C THR A 88 25.53 25.56 -14.55
N SER A 89 26.41 26.02 -13.67
CA SER A 89 26.11 26.32 -12.26
C SER A 89 25.58 27.75 -12.08
N ASN A 90 24.56 27.92 -11.24
CA ASN A 90 24.03 29.25 -10.83
C ASN A 90 25.00 30.05 -9.93
N ALA A 91 26.17 29.49 -9.60
CA ALA A 91 27.21 30.10 -8.79
C ALA A 91 28.56 29.98 -9.52
N SER A 92 29.35 31.04 -9.47
CA SER A 92 30.67 31.11 -10.10
C SER A 92 31.73 30.34 -9.28
N PRO A 93 32.58 29.52 -9.92
CA PRO A 93 33.55 28.69 -9.21
C PRO A 93 34.74 29.51 -8.68
N GLN A 94 34.96 29.44 -7.36
CA GLN A 94 36.08 30.10 -6.68
C GLN A 94 37.44 29.50 -7.05
N THR A 95 37.49 28.17 -7.17
CA THR A 95 38.63 27.44 -7.74
C THR A 95 38.15 26.44 -8.78
N ILE A 96 38.99 26.23 -9.79
CA ILE A 96 38.79 25.23 -10.83
C ILE A 96 39.97 24.27 -10.77
N THR A 97 39.68 22.98 -10.90
CA THR A 97 40.67 21.91 -10.97
C THR A 97 40.50 21.18 -12.30
N LEU A 98 41.57 21.15 -13.08
CA LEU A 98 41.66 20.46 -14.36
C LEU A 98 42.49 19.18 -14.16
N SER A 99 41.95 18.03 -14.52
CA SER A 99 42.69 16.76 -14.55
C SER A 99 42.80 16.22 -15.98
N VAL A 100 44.00 15.76 -16.35
CA VAL A 100 44.30 15.18 -17.66
C VAL A 100 44.92 13.80 -17.45
N THR A 101 44.35 12.79 -18.12
CA THR A 101 44.87 11.41 -18.18
C THR A 101 45.33 11.12 -19.60
N ALA A 102 46.62 10.85 -19.79
CA ALA A 102 47.16 10.47 -21.09
C ALA A 102 48.48 9.70 -21.00
N LYS A 103 48.85 9.02 -22.09
CA LYS A 103 50.18 8.39 -22.29
C LYS A 103 50.74 8.80 -23.66
N ALA A 104 52.05 8.64 -23.83
CA ALA A 104 52.73 8.87 -25.10
C ALA A 104 53.54 7.63 -25.54
N SER A 105 53.73 7.46 -26.85
CA SER A 105 54.56 6.38 -27.44
C SER A 105 56.02 6.39 -26.95
N SER A 106 56.50 7.56 -26.53
CA SER A 106 57.81 7.79 -25.92
C SER A 106 57.69 8.94 -24.92
N PRO A 107 58.52 8.98 -23.85
CA PRO A 107 58.44 10.03 -22.85
C PRO A 107 58.58 11.44 -23.46
N VAL A 108 57.62 12.32 -23.19
CA VAL A 108 57.59 13.69 -23.71
C VAL A 108 56.88 14.63 -22.74
N THR A 109 57.34 15.88 -22.66
CA THR A 109 56.69 16.93 -21.85
C THR A 109 55.77 17.76 -22.73
N GLY A 110 54.55 18.05 -22.26
CA GLY A 110 53.64 19.01 -22.89
C GLY A 110 53.09 20.00 -21.88
N ASP A 111 52.80 21.20 -22.35
CA ASP A 111 52.18 22.27 -21.55
C ASP A 111 50.65 22.18 -21.62
N VAL A 112 50.03 22.38 -20.47
CA VAL A 112 48.59 22.60 -20.36
C VAL A 112 48.37 24.10 -20.22
N LEU A 113 47.46 24.61 -21.03
CA LEU A 113 47.15 26.03 -21.16
C LEU A 113 45.65 26.23 -20.86
N ILE A 114 45.28 27.35 -20.26
CA ILE A 114 43.89 27.79 -20.15
C ILE A 114 43.71 29.13 -20.88
N PHE A 115 42.58 29.32 -21.52
CA PHE A 115 42.23 30.59 -22.13
C PHE A 115 41.86 31.61 -21.05
N ASN A 116 42.47 32.80 -21.10
CA ASN A 116 42.15 33.92 -20.23
C ASN A 116 41.39 35.00 -21.03
N PRO A 117 40.06 35.12 -20.88
CA PRO A 117 39.21 36.08 -21.58
C PRO A 117 39.64 37.54 -21.40
N SER A 118 40.16 37.91 -20.22
CA SER A 118 40.59 39.29 -19.95
C SER A 118 41.81 39.72 -20.77
N THR A 119 42.65 38.76 -21.19
CA THR A 119 43.82 38.99 -22.05
C THR A 119 43.65 38.49 -23.48
N ASN A 120 42.56 37.76 -23.77
CA ASN A 120 42.31 37.08 -25.05
C ASN A 120 43.47 36.16 -25.49
N GLN A 121 44.11 35.46 -24.55
CA GLN A 121 45.29 34.61 -24.78
C GLN A 121 45.27 33.35 -23.92
N TYR A 122 45.94 32.30 -24.40
CA TYR A 122 46.19 31.07 -23.65
C TYR A 122 47.40 31.25 -22.72
N GLN A 123 47.24 30.89 -21.44
CA GLN A 123 48.25 31.01 -20.39
C GLN A 123 48.57 29.62 -19.83
N SER A 124 49.85 29.32 -19.59
CA SER A 124 50.25 28.00 -19.08
C SER A 124 49.87 27.81 -17.63
N VAL A 125 49.18 26.70 -17.34
CA VAL A 125 48.82 26.26 -15.98
C VAL A 125 49.81 25.22 -15.44
N GLY A 126 50.72 24.75 -16.30
CA GLY A 126 51.82 23.85 -15.97
C GLY A 126 51.97 22.69 -16.97
N SER A 127 53.07 21.96 -16.87
CA SER A 127 53.42 20.90 -17.83
C SER A 127 53.17 19.49 -17.30
N ILE A 128 52.77 18.55 -18.17
CA ILE A 128 52.69 17.10 -17.90
C ILE A 128 53.89 16.40 -18.54
N ASN A 129 54.52 15.48 -17.82
CA ASN A 129 55.46 14.52 -18.39
C ASN A 129 54.67 13.27 -18.78
N PHE A 130 54.29 13.14 -20.05
CA PHE A 130 53.63 11.94 -20.55
C PHE A 130 54.65 10.81 -20.65
N THR A 131 54.32 9.64 -20.09
CA THR A 131 55.18 8.44 -20.14
C THR A 131 54.55 7.38 -21.05
N THR A 132 55.19 6.22 -21.18
CA THR A 132 54.61 5.06 -21.88
C THR A 132 53.47 4.39 -21.11
N GLN A 133 53.20 4.82 -19.88
CA GLN A 133 52.03 4.46 -19.08
C GLN A 133 51.10 5.67 -18.95
N TYR A 134 49.81 5.42 -18.69
CA TYR A 134 48.87 6.50 -18.41
C TYR A 134 49.33 7.29 -17.20
N THR A 135 49.45 8.60 -17.40
CA THR A 135 49.87 9.55 -16.40
C THR A 135 48.70 10.50 -16.16
N VAL A 136 48.20 10.53 -14.93
CA VAL A 136 47.20 11.52 -14.49
C VAL A 136 47.96 12.72 -13.93
N LYS A 137 47.61 13.93 -14.37
CA LYS A 137 48.08 15.15 -13.71
C LYS A 137 46.95 16.15 -13.54
N THR A 138 46.94 16.77 -12.36
CA THR A 138 45.91 17.70 -11.91
C THR A 138 46.50 19.09 -11.71
N PHE A 139 45.76 20.12 -12.11
CA PHE A 139 46.13 21.53 -12.06
C PHE A 139 45.04 22.30 -11.34
N THR A 140 45.39 22.94 -10.22
CA THR A 140 44.49 23.82 -9.47
C THR A 140 44.72 25.27 -9.90
N LEU A 141 43.65 25.98 -10.24
CA LEU A 141 43.71 27.32 -10.78
C LEU A 141 43.24 28.34 -9.73
N PRO A 142 44.10 29.29 -9.31
CA PRO A 142 43.67 30.42 -8.50
C PRO A 142 42.81 31.38 -9.33
N GLN A 143 41.77 31.98 -8.72
CA GLN A 143 40.86 32.95 -9.36
C GLN A 143 40.11 32.39 -10.57
N ALA A 144 39.44 31.25 -10.39
CA ALA A 144 38.74 30.53 -11.46
C ALA A 144 37.69 31.34 -12.22
N ASP A 145 36.97 32.25 -11.55
CA ASP A 145 36.04 33.21 -12.14
C ASP A 145 36.65 33.98 -13.33
N MET A 146 37.97 34.22 -13.34
CA MET A 146 38.66 34.95 -14.42
C MET A 146 38.76 34.18 -15.74
N PHE A 147 38.55 32.85 -15.74
CA PHE A 147 38.73 31.99 -16.91
C PHE A 147 37.40 31.50 -17.52
N VAL A 148 36.26 31.91 -16.95
CA VAL A 148 34.93 31.60 -17.48
C VAL A 148 34.49 32.70 -18.46
N GLN A 149 34.06 32.33 -19.66
CA GLN A 149 33.47 33.23 -20.65
C GLN A 149 32.22 32.61 -21.25
N ALA A 150 31.10 33.34 -21.21
CA ALA A 150 29.82 32.92 -21.79
C ALA A 150 29.46 31.46 -21.40
N ASP A 151 29.54 31.20 -20.10
CA ASP A 151 29.26 29.90 -19.47
C ASP A 151 30.16 28.76 -19.98
N GLN A 152 31.40 29.08 -20.39
CA GLN A 152 32.40 28.12 -20.87
C GLN A 152 33.81 28.37 -20.33
N VAL A 153 34.60 27.30 -20.23
CA VAL A 153 36.04 27.33 -19.92
C VAL A 153 36.81 26.59 -21.01
N GLN A 154 37.84 27.22 -21.59
CA GLN A 154 38.64 26.64 -22.68
C GLN A 154 40.04 26.24 -22.22
N VAL A 155 40.40 24.98 -22.48
CA VAL A 155 41.65 24.33 -22.07
C VAL A 155 42.37 23.81 -23.31
N LYS A 156 43.67 24.05 -23.42
CA LYS A 156 44.50 23.58 -24.54
C LYS A 156 45.69 22.76 -24.04
N ILE A 157 45.98 21.64 -24.68
CA ILE A 157 47.20 20.87 -24.43
C ILE A 157 48.12 21.06 -25.64
N SER A 158 49.38 21.42 -25.38
CA SER A 158 50.41 21.68 -26.40
C SER A 158 51.64 20.84 -26.14
N ILE A 159 52.11 20.11 -27.16
CA ILE A 159 53.32 19.29 -27.10
C ILE A 159 54.23 19.67 -28.27
N GLN A 160 55.49 19.95 -27.98
CA GLN A 160 56.56 20.15 -28.96
C GLN A 160 57.63 19.07 -28.75
N SER A 161 58.00 18.37 -29.81
CA SER A 161 58.92 17.24 -29.81
C SER A 161 59.84 17.30 -31.03
N SER A 162 61.11 16.95 -30.85
CA SER A 162 62.06 16.77 -31.96
C SER A 162 61.93 15.43 -32.69
N MET A 163 61.03 14.55 -32.22
CA MET A 163 60.72 13.25 -32.81
C MET A 163 59.21 13.11 -32.99
N ASP A 164 58.78 12.24 -33.92
CA ASP A 164 57.36 11.90 -34.02
C ASP A 164 56.88 11.16 -32.78
N ILE A 165 55.73 11.59 -32.27
CA ILE A 165 55.08 11.08 -31.06
C ILE A 165 53.63 10.72 -31.36
N GLN A 166 53.12 9.69 -30.69
CA GLN A 166 51.70 9.41 -30.60
C GLN A 166 51.25 9.71 -29.16
N LEU A 167 50.32 10.63 -29.01
CA LEU A 167 49.64 10.90 -27.75
C LEU A 167 48.33 10.12 -27.72
N SER A 168 48.07 9.43 -26.61
CA SER A 168 46.86 8.68 -26.34
C SER A 168 46.17 9.37 -25.17
N LEU A 169 45.23 10.26 -25.49
CA LEU A 169 44.41 11.02 -24.54
C LEU A 169 43.23 10.14 -24.09
N ASP A 170 43.02 10.02 -22.79
CA ASP A 170 42.02 9.12 -22.20
C ASP A 170 40.86 9.90 -21.58
N ASN A 171 41.17 10.87 -20.71
CA ASN A 171 40.19 11.69 -20.01
C ASN A 171 40.73 13.11 -19.78
N ILE A 172 39.85 14.10 -19.88
CA ILE A 172 40.11 15.49 -19.49
C ILE A 172 38.86 15.99 -18.77
N SER A 173 38.96 16.17 -17.45
CA SER A 173 37.85 16.60 -16.61
C SER A 173 38.13 17.93 -15.92
N LEU A 174 37.06 18.71 -15.74
CA LEU A 174 37.10 20.02 -15.10
C LEU A 174 36.10 20.03 -13.95
N THR A 175 36.53 20.37 -12.74
CA THR A 175 35.66 20.59 -11.58
C THR A 175 35.83 21.99 -11.03
N GLY A 176 34.75 22.57 -10.50
CA GLY A 176 34.76 23.83 -9.77
C GLY A 176 34.27 23.63 -8.34
N ALA A 177 34.98 24.22 -7.38
CA ALA A 177 34.41 24.46 -6.05
C ALA A 177 33.64 25.78 -6.10
N ALA A 178 32.32 25.69 -5.93
CA ALA A 178 31.46 26.86 -5.81
C ALA A 178 31.12 27.04 -4.32
N LYS A 179 31.21 28.28 -3.82
CA LYS A 179 30.72 28.58 -2.47
C LYS A 179 29.20 28.45 -2.48
N ALA A 180 28.66 27.65 -1.58
CA ALA A 180 27.23 27.48 -1.42
C ALA A 180 26.57 28.85 -1.15
N SER A 181 25.48 29.14 -1.84
CA SER A 181 24.48 30.05 -1.26
C SER A 181 24.01 29.44 0.06
N SER A 182 23.60 30.28 1.01
CA SER A 182 23.36 29.96 2.43
C SER A 182 22.35 28.85 2.76
N ASN A 183 21.78 28.19 1.76
CA ASN A 183 20.64 27.29 1.83
C ASN A 183 21.00 25.89 1.27
N HIS A 184 22.13 25.32 1.72
CA HIS A 184 22.50 23.93 1.43
C HIS A 184 22.83 23.14 2.70
N THR A 185 22.45 21.87 2.71
CA THR A 185 22.64 20.90 3.79
C THR A 185 23.38 19.67 3.26
N VAL A 186 24.19 19.01 4.10
CA VAL A 186 24.88 17.75 3.74
C VAL A 186 24.41 16.63 4.65
N TYR A 187 23.73 15.62 4.09
CA TYR A 187 23.46 14.36 4.78
C TYR A 187 24.60 13.36 4.48
N SER A 188 24.87 12.47 5.43
CA SER A 188 26.01 11.56 5.46
C SER A 188 25.49 10.15 5.74
N TYR A 189 25.67 9.24 4.78
CA TYR A 189 25.04 7.90 4.77
C TYR A 189 26.08 6.78 4.78
N ASP A 190 25.95 5.90 5.77
CA ASP A 190 26.79 4.72 5.95
C ASP A 190 26.28 3.50 5.18
N VAL A 191 27.21 2.72 4.64
CA VAL A 191 26.91 1.40 4.06
C VAL A 191 26.53 0.41 5.16
N THR A 192 25.25 0.06 5.22
CA THR A 192 24.70 -0.93 6.17
C THR A 192 24.78 -2.36 5.64
N SER A 193 24.63 -2.54 4.32
CA SER A 193 24.58 -3.83 3.66
C SER A 193 25.21 -3.77 2.26
N VAL A 194 25.64 -4.93 1.76
CA VAL A 194 26.15 -5.10 0.39
C VAL A 194 25.58 -6.37 -0.21
N THR A 195 25.40 -6.37 -1.53
CA THR A 195 24.98 -7.54 -2.32
C THR A 195 26.14 -7.95 -3.22
N LEU A 196 26.65 -9.17 -3.00
CA LEU A 196 27.73 -9.75 -3.81
C LEU A 196 27.19 -10.23 -5.17
N GLU A 197 27.66 -9.61 -6.26
CA GLU A 197 27.33 -10.02 -7.64
C GLU A 197 28.32 -11.09 -8.16
N THR A 198 29.58 -11.02 -7.77
CA THR A 198 30.64 -11.95 -8.23
C THR A 198 31.78 -12.00 -7.24
N GLY A 199 32.17 -13.21 -6.83
CA GLY A 199 33.26 -13.47 -5.89
C GLY A 199 32.84 -14.50 -4.84
N THR A 200 33.59 -14.55 -3.74
CA THR A 200 33.23 -15.29 -2.53
C THR A 200 33.72 -14.49 -1.33
N GLU A 201 32.83 -14.21 -0.38
CA GLU A 201 33.19 -13.48 0.84
C GLU A 201 34.23 -14.27 1.65
N THR A 202 35.27 -13.59 2.10
CA THR A 202 36.24 -14.12 3.07
C THR A 202 36.10 -13.48 4.44
N THR A 203 35.51 -12.28 4.53
CA THR A 203 34.94 -11.73 5.77
C THR A 203 33.49 -11.30 5.52
N SER A 204 32.55 -11.86 6.29
CA SER A 204 31.11 -11.81 6.02
C SER A 204 30.39 -10.65 6.73
N ASN A 205 31.03 -9.48 6.89
CA ASN A 205 30.47 -8.36 7.65
C ASN A 205 30.56 -7.03 6.90
N SER A 206 29.45 -6.61 6.30
CA SER A 206 29.29 -5.29 5.67
C SER A 206 29.40 -4.12 6.64
N VAL A 207 29.17 -4.33 7.94
CA VAL A 207 29.27 -3.28 8.97
C VAL A 207 30.69 -2.73 9.09
N ASN A 208 31.70 -3.49 8.64
CA ASN A 208 33.08 -3.04 8.56
C ASN A 208 33.26 -1.84 7.60
N LEU A 209 32.39 -1.64 6.61
CA LEU A 209 32.51 -0.61 5.56
C LEU A 209 32.24 0.84 6.00
N LYS A 210 31.81 1.04 7.25
CA LYS A 210 31.32 2.32 7.76
C LYS A 210 32.39 3.21 8.37
N ASP A 211 33.48 2.60 8.81
CA ASP A 211 34.55 3.25 9.55
C ASP A 211 35.83 3.19 8.72
N ARG A 212 36.73 4.15 8.93
CA ARG A 212 38.06 4.12 8.31
C ARG A 212 39.08 3.58 9.30
N ASP A 213 38.95 2.31 9.67
CA ASP A 213 39.58 1.75 10.87
C ASP A 213 40.49 0.53 10.64
N ASN A 214 40.70 0.13 9.39
CA ASN A 214 41.39 -1.08 8.92
C ASN A 214 40.66 -2.42 9.18
N LYS A 215 39.34 -2.41 9.42
CA LYS A 215 38.51 -3.61 9.31
C LYS A 215 37.91 -3.68 7.91
N TYR A 216 38.32 -4.69 7.16
CA TYR A 216 37.88 -4.83 5.76
C TYR A 216 36.65 -5.74 5.63
N TYR A 217 35.76 -5.40 4.69
CA TYR A 217 34.94 -6.37 3.97
C TYR A 217 35.79 -6.93 2.82
N SER A 218 36.12 -8.22 2.92
CA SER A 218 37.06 -8.91 2.06
C SER A 218 36.34 -9.91 1.18
N VAL A 219 36.56 -9.81 -0.14
CA VAL A 219 35.95 -10.69 -1.14
C VAL A 219 37.03 -11.26 -2.05
N SER A 220 37.14 -12.58 -2.08
CA SER A 220 38.05 -13.28 -3.01
C SER A 220 37.40 -13.46 -4.38
N SER A 221 38.22 -13.36 -5.41
CA SER A 221 37.78 -13.36 -6.80
C SER A 221 37.36 -14.75 -7.27
N VAL A 222 36.25 -14.81 -8.01
CA VAL A 222 35.83 -15.99 -8.77
C VAL A 222 35.99 -15.66 -10.25
N SER A 223 36.59 -16.56 -11.02
CA SER A 223 36.97 -16.32 -12.43
C SER A 223 37.81 -15.03 -12.61
N ASN A 224 38.68 -14.72 -11.64
CA ASN A 224 39.49 -13.50 -11.55
C ASN A 224 38.67 -12.19 -11.61
N LYS A 225 37.44 -12.18 -11.08
CA LYS A 225 36.56 -11.00 -10.97
C LYS A 225 36.00 -10.85 -9.55
N VAL A 226 35.78 -9.62 -9.12
CA VAL A 226 35.06 -9.26 -7.89
C VAL A 226 34.08 -8.12 -8.18
N ALA A 227 32.81 -8.31 -7.82
CA ALA A 227 31.74 -7.35 -8.03
C ALA A 227 30.74 -7.39 -6.86
N TRP A 228 30.45 -6.25 -6.25
CA TRP A 228 29.36 -6.09 -5.28
C TRP A 228 28.79 -4.69 -5.36
N TYR A 229 27.52 -4.52 -4.96
CA TYR A 229 26.86 -3.22 -4.85
C TYR A 229 26.20 -3.01 -3.48
N THR A 230 25.86 -1.76 -3.19
CA THR A 230 25.06 -1.34 -2.03
C THR A 230 23.90 -0.45 -2.50
N SER A 231 22.82 -0.41 -1.72
CA SER A 231 21.68 0.48 -1.89
C SER A 231 21.55 1.37 -0.66
N LEU A 232 21.47 2.68 -0.88
CA LEU A 232 21.28 3.70 0.15
C LEU A 232 19.98 4.46 -0.16
N PHE A 233 19.17 4.75 0.85
CA PHE A 233 17.91 5.49 0.69
C PHE A 233 18.07 6.89 1.28
N LEU A 234 17.76 7.91 0.49
CA LEU A 234 17.97 9.30 0.85
C LEU A 234 16.78 9.86 1.64
N ASP A 235 17.04 10.36 2.85
CA ASP A 235 16.07 11.07 3.70
C ASP A 235 15.79 12.51 3.24
N CYS A 236 16.15 12.85 2.00
CA CYS A 236 15.95 14.14 1.35
C CYS A 236 15.28 13.96 -0.03
N ALA A 237 14.54 14.97 -0.48
CA ALA A 237 13.83 14.88 -1.76
C ALA A 237 14.82 14.81 -2.93
N LYS A 238 14.61 13.86 -3.86
CA LYS A 238 15.37 13.72 -5.12
C LYS A 238 15.53 15.04 -5.90
N SER A 239 14.55 15.93 -5.83
CA SER A 239 14.57 17.26 -6.48
C SER A 239 15.44 18.30 -5.76
N SER A 240 15.78 18.13 -4.49
CA SER A 240 16.66 19.04 -3.77
C SER A 240 18.14 18.67 -3.90
N VAL A 241 18.48 17.41 -4.24
CA VAL A 241 19.87 16.95 -4.37
C VAL A 241 20.65 17.74 -5.43
N GLN A 242 21.77 18.35 -5.02
CA GLN A 242 22.69 19.15 -5.83
C GLN A 242 23.98 18.40 -6.20
N SER A 243 24.47 17.51 -5.33
CA SER A 243 25.58 16.61 -5.64
C SER A 243 25.60 15.37 -4.75
N LEU A 244 26.18 14.30 -5.30
CA LEU A 244 26.51 13.06 -4.60
C LEU A 244 28.04 12.95 -4.51
N GLU A 245 28.59 12.71 -3.32
CA GLU A 245 30.01 12.50 -3.09
C GLU A 245 30.22 11.11 -2.48
N ILE A 246 30.89 10.23 -3.23
CA ILE A 246 31.21 8.87 -2.83
C ILE A 246 32.67 8.84 -2.36
N GLU A 247 32.89 8.46 -1.11
CA GLU A 247 34.20 8.23 -0.52
C GLU A 247 34.47 6.72 -0.42
N TYR A 248 35.66 6.28 -0.84
CA TYR A 248 36.11 4.89 -0.82
C TYR A 248 37.52 4.78 -0.22
N ASP A 249 37.78 3.74 0.58
CA ASP A 249 39.13 3.32 0.99
C ASP A 249 39.26 1.78 0.91
N GLY A 250 40.33 1.28 0.29
CA GLY A 250 40.58 -0.15 0.16
C GLY A 250 41.85 -0.53 -0.60
N LYS A 251 42.09 -1.84 -0.71
CA LYS A 251 43.29 -2.47 -1.30
C LYS A 251 42.97 -3.81 -1.96
N THR A 252 43.97 -4.40 -2.61
CA THR A 252 43.91 -5.77 -3.16
C THR A 252 45.07 -6.64 -2.66
N SER A 253 44.93 -7.96 -2.69
CA SER A 253 46.02 -8.87 -2.25
C SER A 253 47.18 -9.00 -3.25
N ILE A 254 46.97 -8.60 -4.51
CA ILE A 254 47.96 -8.45 -5.58
C ILE A 254 47.58 -7.26 -6.47
N ASP A 255 48.48 -6.82 -7.34
CA ASP A 255 48.17 -5.81 -8.36
C ASP A 255 47.11 -6.37 -9.34
N ALA A 256 45.91 -5.80 -9.28
CA ALA A 256 44.76 -6.12 -10.13
C ALA A 256 44.57 -5.04 -11.21
N ASN A 257 43.63 -5.23 -12.13
CA ASN A 257 43.15 -4.12 -12.96
C ASN A 257 42.41 -3.11 -12.08
N ASP A 258 42.35 -1.86 -12.53
CA ASP A 258 41.72 -0.76 -11.79
C ASP A 258 40.28 -1.03 -11.35
N LEU A 259 39.90 -0.45 -10.23
CA LEU A 259 38.57 -0.51 -9.63
C LEU A 259 37.62 0.43 -10.34
N TRP A 260 36.53 -0.10 -10.85
CA TRP A 260 35.40 0.65 -11.40
C TRP A 260 34.39 0.93 -10.29
N ILE A 261 34.10 2.21 -10.09
CA ILE A 261 33.04 2.71 -9.20
C ILE A 261 31.88 3.10 -10.13
N SER A 262 30.79 2.33 -10.10
CA SER A 262 29.61 2.57 -10.91
C SER A 262 28.42 3.03 -10.06
N ILE A 263 27.54 3.85 -10.64
CA ILE A 263 26.24 4.19 -10.08
C ILE A 263 25.13 3.57 -10.95
N PHE A 264 23.98 3.26 -10.37
CA PHE A 264 22.85 2.70 -11.12
C PHE A 264 21.98 3.80 -11.72
N ARG A 265 21.64 3.66 -13.01
CA ARG A 265 20.67 4.49 -13.71
C ARG A 265 19.29 3.87 -13.66
N PHE A 266 18.36 4.50 -12.95
CA PHE A 266 16.97 4.05 -12.86
C PHE A 266 16.16 4.31 -14.14
N ASP A 267 16.54 5.32 -14.93
CA ASP A 267 15.89 5.65 -16.20
C ASP A 267 16.21 4.67 -17.34
N THR A 268 17.43 4.11 -17.35
CA THR A 268 17.88 3.13 -18.34
C THR A 268 18.03 1.70 -17.81
N ASN A 269 17.81 1.48 -16.51
CA ASN A 269 17.99 0.20 -15.81
C ASN A 269 19.38 -0.46 -16.06
N ASN A 270 20.45 0.34 -15.96
CA ASN A 270 21.83 -0.07 -16.26
C ASN A 270 22.83 0.55 -15.28
N TRP A 271 24.02 -0.05 -15.17
CA TRP A 271 25.16 0.52 -14.42
C TRP A 271 25.98 1.46 -15.31
N GLU A 272 26.31 2.66 -14.81
CA GLU A 272 27.20 3.65 -15.45
C GLU A 272 28.46 3.80 -14.59
N THR A 273 29.67 3.65 -15.14
CA THR A 273 30.91 3.82 -14.39
C THR A 273 31.24 5.29 -14.27
N VAL A 274 31.13 5.81 -13.05
CA VAL A 274 31.38 7.23 -12.79
C VAL A 274 32.85 7.52 -12.50
N ALA A 275 33.60 6.56 -11.95
CA ALA A 275 35.02 6.76 -11.66
C ALA A 275 35.84 5.46 -11.68
N VAL A 276 37.15 5.63 -11.82
CA VAL A 276 38.14 4.56 -11.75
C VAL A 276 39.19 4.88 -10.67
N SER A 277 39.61 3.87 -9.90
CA SER A 277 40.66 3.97 -8.88
C SER A 277 41.71 2.89 -9.06
N ASP A 278 42.99 3.24 -9.00
CA ASP A 278 44.10 2.29 -9.05
C ASP A 278 43.93 1.18 -8.00
N CYS A 279 44.04 -0.09 -8.39
CA CYS A 279 44.15 -1.18 -7.42
C CYS A 279 45.61 -1.38 -6.99
N LYS A 280 45.87 -1.35 -5.68
CA LYS A 280 47.21 -1.49 -5.10
C LYS A 280 47.18 -2.43 -3.89
N THR A 281 48.34 -3.01 -3.61
CA THR A 281 48.55 -3.87 -2.42
C THR A 281 48.58 -3.10 -1.10
N THR A 282 48.73 -1.78 -1.16
CA THR A 282 48.54 -0.84 -0.05
C THR A 282 47.15 -0.20 -0.11
N ALA A 283 46.60 0.19 1.05
CA ALA A 283 45.37 0.97 1.13
C ALA A 283 45.45 2.24 0.26
N SER A 284 44.34 2.53 -0.41
CA SER A 284 44.19 3.64 -1.35
C SER A 284 42.80 4.24 -1.18
N ASN A 285 42.73 5.57 -1.10
CA ASN A 285 41.48 6.29 -0.99
C ASN A 285 41.09 6.97 -2.32
N LYS A 286 39.78 7.05 -2.56
CA LYS A 286 39.19 7.69 -3.73
C LYS A 286 37.93 8.44 -3.31
N THR A 287 37.89 9.74 -3.64
CA THR A 287 36.66 10.54 -3.56
C THR A 287 36.16 10.81 -4.98
N VAL A 288 34.85 10.72 -5.16
CA VAL A 288 34.15 10.77 -6.45
C VAL A 288 32.95 11.69 -6.28
N VAL A 289 32.94 12.86 -6.93
CA VAL A 289 31.77 13.76 -6.89
C VAL A 289 31.02 13.76 -8.21
N LEU A 290 29.69 13.65 -8.11
CA LEU A 290 28.72 13.66 -9.19
C LEU A 290 27.79 14.86 -9.00
N SER A 291 27.71 15.73 -10.01
CA SER A 291 26.88 16.94 -9.95
C SER A 291 26.41 17.34 -11.34
N ALA A 292 25.08 17.36 -11.54
CA ALA A 292 24.42 17.87 -12.75
C ALA A 292 22.89 17.90 -12.52
N PRO A 293 22.22 19.07 -12.57
CA PRO A 293 20.77 19.17 -12.31
C PRO A 293 19.90 18.29 -13.21
N THR A 294 20.35 18.01 -14.44
CA THR A 294 19.62 17.20 -15.42
C THR A 294 19.91 15.70 -15.34
N ARG A 295 20.91 15.25 -14.55
CA ARG A 295 21.33 13.84 -14.49
C ARG A 295 21.31 13.21 -13.09
N LEU A 296 21.40 13.98 -12.01
CA LEU A 296 21.26 13.45 -10.64
C LEU A 296 19.93 12.70 -10.46
N SER A 297 18.86 13.21 -11.08
CA SER A 297 17.54 12.59 -11.12
C SER A 297 17.47 11.25 -11.87
N SER A 298 18.51 10.87 -12.63
CA SER A 298 18.60 9.54 -13.27
C SER A 298 19.27 8.47 -12.38
N TRP A 299 20.07 8.89 -11.39
CA TRP A 299 20.78 8.00 -10.46
C TRP A 299 20.09 7.82 -9.09
N ILE A 300 19.07 8.64 -8.84
CA ILE A 300 18.23 8.59 -7.64
C ILE A 300 16.84 8.12 -8.09
N SER A 301 16.29 7.07 -7.47
CA SER A 301 14.91 6.64 -7.74
C SER A 301 13.88 7.63 -7.16
N ASP A 302 12.62 7.49 -7.52
CA ASP A 302 11.56 8.35 -6.98
C ASP A 302 11.25 8.08 -5.49
N ASP A 303 11.70 6.93 -4.95
CA ASP A 303 11.75 6.62 -3.52
C ASP A 303 13.12 6.89 -2.86
N GLY A 304 13.99 7.67 -3.53
CA GLY A 304 15.26 8.14 -2.96
C GLY A 304 16.38 7.09 -2.92
N GLU A 305 16.24 5.94 -3.59
CA GLU A 305 17.31 4.94 -3.68
C GLU A 305 18.47 5.43 -4.57
N VAL A 306 19.69 5.29 -4.07
CA VAL A 306 20.95 5.39 -4.82
C VAL A 306 21.68 4.07 -4.70
N ARG A 307 22.15 3.50 -5.81
CA ARG A 307 22.96 2.26 -5.79
C ARG A 307 24.37 2.52 -6.29
N ILE A 308 25.36 2.02 -5.54
CA ILE A 308 26.79 2.14 -5.84
C ILE A 308 27.38 0.74 -5.97
N ARG A 309 28.11 0.48 -7.06
CA ARG A 309 28.77 -0.81 -7.34
C ARG A 309 30.29 -0.63 -7.43
N LEU A 310 31.01 -1.57 -6.83
CA LEU A 310 32.46 -1.71 -6.94
C LEU A 310 32.80 -2.97 -7.75
N TYR A 311 33.47 -2.79 -8.89
CA TYR A 311 33.87 -3.88 -9.79
C TYR A 311 35.37 -3.84 -10.12
N ASN A 312 36.08 -4.97 -10.00
CA ASN A 312 37.43 -5.11 -10.57
C ASN A 312 37.73 -6.55 -11.02
N SER A 313 38.82 -6.70 -11.78
CA SER A 313 39.24 -7.98 -12.38
C SER A 313 40.76 -8.08 -12.47
N ALA A 314 41.29 -9.28 -12.72
CA ALA A 314 42.73 -9.48 -12.91
C ALA A 314 43.03 -10.69 -13.83
N THR A 315 44.32 -10.94 -14.09
CA THR A 315 44.81 -12.13 -14.79
C THR A 315 45.04 -13.34 -13.87
N LYS A 316 44.99 -13.13 -12.56
CA LYS A 316 45.17 -14.14 -11.49
C LYS A 316 44.07 -13.96 -10.44
N SER A 317 43.90 -14.95 -9.57
CA SER A 317 42.99 -14.80 -8.42
C SER A 317 43.57 -13.80 -7.42
N PHE A 318 42.70 -12.96 -6.85
CA PHE A 318 43.02 -11.93 -5.87
C PHE A 318 41.89 -11.80 -4.84
N THR A 319 42.14 -11.04 -3.78
CA THR A 319 41.13 -10.58 -2.81
C THR A 319 41.03 -9.07 -2.92
N ARG A 320 39.81 -8.53 -2.94
CA ARG A 320 39.55 -7.09 -2.73
C ARG A 320 39.15 -6.90 -1.28
N ASP A 321 39.87 -6.02 -0.59
CA ASP A 321 39.60 -5.58 0.77
C ASP A 321 39.08 -4.14 0.70
N THR A 322 37.86 -3.90 1.17
CA THR A 322 37.30 -2.54 1.26
C THR A 322 37.12 -2.19 2.74
N ASP A 323 37.74 -1.09 3.17
CA ASP A 323 37.68 -0.56 4.54
C ASP A 323 36.48 0.38 4.66
N TYR A 324 36.34 1.29 3.70
CA TYR A 324 35.38 2.38 3.75
C TYR A 324 34.63 2.51 2.42
N LEU A 325 33.31 2.63 2.49
CA LEU A 325 32.48 3.17 1.41
C LEU A 325 31.36 4.01 2.02
N HIS A 326 31.28 5.29 1.66
CA HIS A 326 30.35 6.25 2.25
C HIS A 326 29.80 7.20 1.20
N LEU A 327 28.60 7.74 1.44
CA LEU A 327 27.94 8.71 0.56
C LEU A 327 27.57 9.99 1.32
N ASN A 328 28.19 11.12 0.96
CA ASN A 328 27.69 12.44 1.33
C ASN A 328 26.73 12.93 0.24
N VAL A 329 25.58 13.50 0.64
CA VAL A 329 24.59 14.09 -0.27
C VAL A 329 24.39 15.54 0.09
N TYR A 330 24.77 16.41 -0.84
CA TYR A 330 24.54 17.84 -0.75
C TYR A 330 23.18 18.11 -1.37
N HIS A 331 22.25 18.66 -0.59
CA HIS A 331 20.92 19.00 -1.06
C HIS A 331 20.57 20.44 -0.69
N GLN A 332 19.69 21.04 -1.49
CA GLN A 332 19.05 22.29 -1.14
C GLN A 332 18.27 22.09 0.16
N THR A 333 18.52 22.99 1.10
CA THR A 333 17.96 22.99 2.45
C THR A 333 16.43 23.04 2.40
N ALA A 334 15.76 22.26 3.25
CA ALA A 334 14.33 22.37 3.47
C ALA A 334 13.95 23.76 4.02
N GLU A 335 12.66 24.12 4.05
CA GLU A 335 12.24 25.47 4.50
C GLU A 335 12.66 25.82 5.95
N ASN A 336 13.04 24.82 6.76
CA ASN A 336 13.41 24.98 8.16
C ASN A 336 14.67 24.15 8.52
N VAL A 337 15.85 24.78 8.43
CA VAL A 337 17.11 24.25 8.96
C VAL A 337 17.83 25.34 9.73
N LYS A 338 18.47 24.95 10.84
CA LYS A 338 19.38 25.82 11.59
C LYS A 338 20.74 25.15 11.75
N LYS A 339 21.78 25.99 11.61
CA LYS A 339 23.18 25.66 11.90
C LYS A 339 23.53 26.28 13.24
N PHE A 340 24.09 25.47 14.13
CA PHE A 340 24.51 25.83 15.48
C PHE A 340 26.00 25.58 15.63
N ALA A 341 26.70 26.57 16.16
CA ALA A 341 28.03 26.36 16.72
C ALA A 341 27.90 25.86 18.17
N ALA A 342 28.97 25.29 18.72
CA ALA A 342 28.96 24.82 20.11
C ALA A 342 28.85 26.01 21.09
N ASP A 343 27.81 26.02 21.93
CA ASP A 343 27.63 27.03 22.99
C ASP A 343 28.67 26.88 24.10
N THR A 344 29.17 25.67 24.31
CA THR A 344 30.19 25.38 25.33
C THR A 344 31.04 24.20 24.89
N ILE A 345 32.35 24.34 25.08
CA ILE A 345 33.35 23.27 24.94
C ILE A 345 33.76 22.82 26.35
N ILE A 346 33.75 21.51 26.60
CA ILE A 346 34.19 20.95 27.89
C ILE A 346 35.30 19.94 27.61
N THR A 347 36.54 20.25 28.00
CA THR A 347 37.65 19.28 27.94
C THR A 347 37.47 18.22 29.03
N GLU A 348 37.30 16.96 28.63
CA GLU A 348 37.15 15.80 29.51
C GLU A 348 38.51 15.12 29.78
N TYR A 349 39.37 15.05 28.76
CA TYR A 349 40.76 14.60 28.88
C TYR A 349 41.70 15.48 28.05
N GLY A 350 42.91 15.68 28.55
CA GLY A 350 43.92 16.55 27.95
C GLY A 350 43.91 17.97 28.53
N SER A 351 44.60 18.88 27.87
CA SER A 351 44.61 20.31 28.20
C SER A 351 44.71 21.17 26.95
N ILE A 352 44.04 22.32 26.95
CA ILE A 352 44.16 23.32 25.90
C ILE A 352 45.53 23.99 26.03
N ILE A 353 46.31 24.00 24.95
CA ILE A 353 47.69 24.52 24.90
C ILE A 353 47.86 25.74 23.98
N GLY A 354 46.78 26.16 23.30
CA GLY A 354 46.74 27.35 22.46
C GLY A 354 45.60 27.32 21.44
N GLY A 355 45.50 28.38 20.64
CA GLY A 355 44.33 28.63 19.79
C GLY A 355 43.31 29.52 20.51
N ASN A 356 42.19 29.80 19.84
CA ASN A 356 41.10 30.59 20.40
C ASN A 356 39.86 29.70 20.59
N GLU A 357 39.44 29.50 21.84
CA GLU A 357 38.25 28.69 22.17
C GLU A 357 36.95 29.29 21.58
N THR A 358 36.95 30.57 21.19
CA THR A 358 35.79 31.25 20.59
C THR A 358 35.78 31.25 19.05
N SER A 359 36.88 30.88 18.37
CA SER A 359 36.91 30.82 16.89
C SER A 359 36.37 29.50 16.31
N ILE A 360 36.27 28.42 17.10
CA ILE A 360 35.84 27.08 16.62
C ILE A 360 34.38 26.99 16.11
N THR A 361 33.74 28.13 15.92
CA THR A 361 32.38 28.32 15.41
C THR A 361 32.35 28.47 13.88
N ALA A 362 33.50 28.68 13.24
CA ALA A 362 33.67 28.80 11.80
C ALA A 362 34.95 28.09 11.31
N LYS A 363 35.01 27.73 10.03
CA LYS A 363 36.22 27.16 9.41
C LYS A 363 37.17 28.30 9.00
N ASP A 364 38.12 28.67 9.85
CA ASP A 364 38.96 29.87 9.67
C ASP A 364 40.48 29.67 9.89
N ALA A 365 40.96 28.43 10.05
CA ALA A 365 42.36 28.08 10.31
C ALA A 365 42.93 28.59 11.65
N ASP A 366 42.13 29.23 12.51
CA ASP A 366 42.49 29.63 13.87
C ASP A 366 42.21 28.49 14.88
N PHE A 367 42.85 27.34 14.61
CA PHE A 367 42.62 26.09 15.34
C PHE A 367 42.77 26.19 16.87
N LEU A 368 41.81 25.61 17.58
CA LEU A 368 41.96 25.19 18.98
C LEU A 368 42.92 23.99 19.08
N LYS A 369 43.92 24.07 19.96
CA LYS A 369 44.98 23.06 20.12
C LYS A 369 44.91 22.41 21.48
N LEU A 370 44.74 21.09 21.50
CA LEU A 370 44.68 20.27 22.71
C LEU A 370 45.87 19.32 22.77
N SER A 371 46.56 19.27 23.91
CA SER A 371 47.56 18.25 24.24
C SER A 371 46.90 17.10 24.99
N SER A 372 47.39 15.88 24.76
CA SER A 372 46.99 14.71 25.55
C SER A 372 47.37 14.82 27.02
N ASP A 373 46.59 14.18 27.89
CA ASP A 373 46.88 14.06 29.33
C ASP A 373 48.05 13.09 29.64
N ALA A 374 48.32 12.89 30.93
CA ALA A 374 49.35 11.95 31.41
C ALA A 374 49.05 10.47 31.11
N ALA A 375 47.82 10.12 30.72
CA ALA A 375 47.42 8.80 30.25
C ALA A 375 47.39 8.71 28.70
N ASN A 376 47.90 9.75 28.01
CA ASN A 376 47.85 9.94 26.57
C ASN A 376 46.42 9.84 26.00
N LYS A 377 45.49 10.64 26.55
CA LYS A 377 44.11 10.78 26.07
C LYS A 377 43.76 12.23 25.75
N ILE A 378 42.90 12.42 24.75
CA ILE A 378 42.19 13.68 24.47
C ILE A 378 40.70 13.37 24.34
N ALA A 379 39.86 14.12 25.05
CA ALA A 379 38.43 14.20 24.80
C ALA A 379 37.95 15.62 25.06
N PHE A 380 37.05 16.10 24.21
CA PHE A 380 36.21 17.24 24.55
C PHE A 380 34.78 17.02 24.06
N GLN A 381 33.86 17.64 24.78
CA GLN A 381 32.44 17.66 24.51
C GLN A 381 32.06 19.04 23.96
N SER A 382 31.10 19.07 23.05
CA SER A 382 30.51 20.26 22.47
C SER A 382 29.00 20.21 22.71
N LYS A 383 28.51 21.17 23.49
CA LYS A 383 27.09 21.33 23.80
C LYS A 383 26.45 22.31 22.83
N PHE A 384 25.24 22.00 22.39
CA PHE A 384 24.43 22.82 21.48
C PHE A 384 23.02 22.92 22.05
N ASN A 385 22.55 24.14 22.31
CA ASN A 385 21.17 24.41 22.71
C ASN A 385 20.36 24.79 21.46
N VAL A 386 19.63 23.81 20.90
CA VAL A 386 18.95 23.98 19.61
C VAL A 386 17.57 24.64 19.75
N GLY A 387 16.98 24.59 20.94
CA GLY A 387 15.67 25.20 21.23
C GLY A 387 14.51 24.68 20.36
N ILE A 388 14.64 23.44 19.87
CA ILE A 388 13.64 22.73 19.05
C ILE A 388 13.35 21.41 19.75
N ALA A 389 12.07 21.05 19.87
CA ALA A 389 11.65 19.80 20.50
C ALA A 389 12.00 18.59 19.61
N ALA A 390 12.40 17.48 20.23
CA ALA A 390 12.95 16.31 19.54
C ALA A 390 11.99 15.65 18.52
N ASP A 391 10.68 15.86 18.69
CA ASP A 391 9.61 15.38 17.83
C ASP A 391 9.39 16.25 16.57
N GLN A 392 9.88 17.49 16.59
CA GLN A 392 9.90 18.42 15.44
C GLN A 392 11.17 18.29 14.59
N VAL A 393 12.21 17.62 15.11
CA VAL A 393 13.49 17.41 14.42
C VAL A 393 13.41 16.23 13.46
N TYR A 394 13.77 16.47 12.20
CA TYR A 394 13.79 15.48 11.13
C TYR A 394 15.18 14.88 10.89
N ALA A 395 16.24 15.65 11.15
CA ALA A 395 17.61 15.17 11.03
C ALA A 395 18.55 16.01 11.92
N VAL A 396 19.57 15.34 12.45
CA VAL A 396 20.72 15.97 13.13
C VAL A 396 21.99 15.53 12.44
N THR A 397 22.77 16.50 11.94
CA THR A 397 24.09 16.27 11.35
C THR A 397 25.15 16.93 12.21
N VAL A 398 26.14 16.17 12.66
CA VAL A 398 27.33 16.69 13.34
C VAL A 398 28.47 16.75 12.35
N SER A 399 29.17 17.88 12.26
CA SER A 399 30.39 18.05 11.47
C SER A 399 31.53 18.57 12.35
N ILE A 400 32.71 17.94 12.25
CA ILE A 400 33.91 18.33 13.01
C ILE A 400 35.09 18.40 12.04
N ASN A 401 35.80 19.54 11.98
CA ASN A 401 37.08 19.61 11.27
C ASN A 401 38.26 19.53 12.24
N THR A 402 39.15 18.58 12.01
CA THR A 402 40.24 18.26 12.94
C THR A 402 41.43 17.62 12.23
N SER A 403 42.62 17.86 12.78
CA SER A 403 43.85 17.11 12.47
C SER A 403 44.52 16.66 13.76
N VAL A 404 45.23 15.53 13.71
CA VAL A 404 45.85 14.89 14.89
C VAL A 404 47.20 14.33 14.48
N ASP A 405 48.23 14.50 15.32
CA ASP A 405 49.55 13.91 15.06
C ASP A 405 49.42 12.38 14.86
N ASN A 406 50.10 11.82 13.84
CA ASN A 406 50.07 10.39 13.46
C ASN A 406 50.58 9.40 14.55
N SER A 407 50.82 9.88 15.79
CA SER A 407 51.17 9.08 16.96
C SER A 407 49.97 8.51 17.71
N ALA A 408 48.74 8.94 17.39
CA ALA A 408 47.53 8.53 18.08
C ALA A 408 46.81 7.31 17.48
N ASN A 409 45.93 6.70 18.28
CA ASN A 409 44.96 5.70 17.83
C ASN A 409 43.76 6.41 17.18
N ASN A 410 42.87 5.60 16.56
CA ASN A 410 41.62 6.04 15.95
C ASN A 410 40.81 7.00 16.84
N GLN A 411 40.11 7.91 16.17
CA GLN A 411 39.23 8.90 16.77
C GLN A 411 37.77 8.50 16.61
N TYR A 412 37.00 8.75 17.67
CA TYR A 412 35.60 8.36 17.81
C TYR A 412 34.76 9.61 18.02
N ILE A 413 33.73 9.80 17.18
CA ILE A 413 32.73 10.85 17.35
C ILE A 413 31.44 10.21 17.85
N SER A 414 30.86 10.84 18.87
CA SER A 414 29.74 10.28 19.62
C SER A 414 28.70 11.35 20.01
N LEU A 415 27.45 10.93 20.17
CA LEU A 415 26.40 11.73 20.81
C LEU A 415 26.12 11.18 22.21
N TYR A 416 25.80 12.08 23.14
CA TYR A 416 25.32 11.73 24.47
C TYR A 416 23.86 11.26 24.39
N ASN A 417 23.61 10.06 24.90
CA ASN A 417 22.31 9.41 24.94
C ASN A 417 21.65 9.68 26.32
N TYR A 418 20.60 10.52 26.33
CA TYR A 418 19.91 10.94 27.55
C TYR A 418 19.13 9.81 28.23
N ASP A 419 18.70 8.78 27.49
CA ASP A 419 18.00 7.60 28.04
C ASP A 419 18.92 6.71 28.88
N THR A 420 20.22 6.67 28.55
CA THR A 420 21.18 5.68 29.10
C THR A 420 22.39 6.28 29.83
N ASP A 421 22.52 7.61 29.88
CA ASP A 421 23.62 8.36 30.50
C ASP A 421 25.00 7.94 29.94
N LYS A 422 25.07 7.79 28.60
CA LYS A 422 26.26 7.26 27.89
C LYS A 422 26.46 7.92 26.53
N PHE A 423 27.71 7.99 26.10
CA PHE A 423 28.05 8.39 24.73
C PHE A 423 28.02 7.20 23.77
N ASN A 424 27.19 7.28 22.73
CA ASN A 424 27.14 6.30 21.64
C ASN A 424 28.00 6.79 20.47
N VAL A 425 28.91 5.95 19.97
CA VAL A 425 29.78 6.28 18.82
C VAL A 425 29.01 6.15 17.52
N PHE A 426 29.06 7.18 16.69
CA PHE A 426 28.44 7.25 15.37
C PHE A 426 29.45 7.22 14.22
N ARG A 427 30.70 7.67 14.43
CA ARG A 427 31.76 7.60 13.41
C ARG A 427 33.12 7.30 14.04
N THR A 428 33.81 6.30 13.50
CA THR A 428 35.22 6.00 13.81
C THR A 428 36.09 6.32 12.60
N SER A 429 37.25 6.93 12.83
CA SER A 429 38.22 7.21 11.77
C SER A 429 39.65 7.02 12.28
N MET A 430 40.54 6.57 11.40
CA MET A 430 41.98 6.78 11.58
C MET A 430 42.30 8.26 11.81
N VAL A 431 43.40 8.51 12.51
CA VAL A 431 43.95 9.86 12.68
C VAL A 431 44.80 10.24 11.47
N SER A 432 44.84 11.55 11.19
CA SER A 432 45.49 12.14 10.03
C SER A 432 46.14 13.45 10.47
N ASP A 433 47.40 13.65 10.08
CA ASP A 433 48.12 14.93 10.27
C ASP A 433 47.63 16.04 9.32
N LYS A 434 46.74 15.69 8.39
CA LYS A 434 46.02 16.60 7.49
C LYS A 434 44.69 17.01 8.11
N ASP A 435 44.24 18.22 7.79
CA ASP A 435 42.93 18.70 8.21
C ASP A 435 41.82 17.97 7.45
N GLU A 436 41.02 17.19 8.19
CA GLU A 436 39.93 16.36 7.67
C GLU A 436 38.60 16.79 8.32
N THR A 437 37.50 16.75 7.55
CA THR A 437 36.15 16.98 8.06
C THR A 437 35.47 15.63 8.26
N LEU A 438 35.09 15.33 9.50
CA LEU A 438 34.36 14.13 9.87
C LEU A 438 32.90 14.50 10.14
N ARG A 439 31.97 13.72 9.56
CA ARG A 439 30.53 13.99 9.60
C ARG A 439 29.72 12.71 9.83
N PHE A 440 28.58 12.81 10.48
CA PHE A 440 27.53 11.78 10.42
C PHE A 440 26.16 12.44 10.52
N THR A 441 25.12 11.76 10.05
CA THR A 441 23.73 12.21 10.11
C THR A 441 22.88 11.16 10.81
N VAL A 442 21.99 11.60 11.70
CA VAL A 442 20.95 10.77 12.33
C VAL A 442 19.60 11.26 11.80
N THR A 443 18.86 10.38 11.12
CA THR A 443 17.54 10.66 10.52
C THR A 443 16.41 9.79 11.09
N ASP A 444 16.73 8.68 11.76
CA ASP A 444 15.74 7.86 12.46
C ASP A 444 15.18 8.65 13.67
N PRO A 445 13.88 9.01 13.69
CA PRO A 445 13.26 9.73 14.80
C PRO A 445 13.35 9.01 16.15
N MET A 446 13.43 7.67 16.14
CA MET A 446 13.57 6.86 17.36
C MET A 446 14.98 6.94 17.95
N GLU A 447 16.01 7.09 17.11
CA GLU A 447 17.36 7.38 17.57
C GLU A 447 17.46 8.86 17.98
N LEU A 448 17.01 9.79 17.13
CA LEU A 448 17.02 11.24 17.37
C LEU A 448 16.48 11.63 18.75
N SER A 449 15.32 11.07 19.16
CA SER A 449 14.72 11.38 20.45
C SER A 449 15.58 11.02 21.67
N ARG A 450 16.62 10.19 21.52
CA ARG A 450 17.53 9.84 22.62
C ARG A 450 18.74 10.77 22.75
N TYR A 451 19.03 11.59 21.76
CA TYR A 451 20.22 12.45 21.70
C TYR A 451 19.89 13.95 21.77
N ILE A 452 18.64 14.30 22.04
CA ILE A 452 18.12 15.66 22.24
C ILE A 452 17.44 15.68 23.62
N SER A 453 17.81 16.59 24.52
CA SER A 453 17.17 16.70 25.84
C SER A 453 15.74 17.25 25.74
N ALA A 454 14.97 17.19 26.83
CA ALA A 454 13.62 17.78 26.90
C ALA A 454 13.61 19.30 26.64
N GLU A 455 14.73 19.97 26.92
CA GLU A 455 14.98 21.40 26.70
C GLU A 455 15.61 21.70 25.32
N GLY A 456 15.90 20.67 24.52
CA GLY A 456 16.56 20.81 23.23
C GLY A 456 18.10 20.94 23.31
N GLU A 457 18.77 20.34 24.31
CA GLU A 457 20.23 20.25 24.31
C GLU A 457 20.72 19.00 23.55
N VAL A 458 21.67 19.17 22.63
CA VAL A 458 22.45 18.08 22.03
C VAL A 458 23.90 18.18 22.51
N THR A 459 24.47 17.06 22.96
CA THR A 459 25.90 17.00 23.35
C THR A 459 26.66 16.03 22.44
N ALA A 460 27.57 16.55 21.62
CA ALA A 460 28.52 15.76 20.85
C ALA A 460 29.86 15.63 21.58
N ARG A 461 30.62 14.58 21.32
CA ARG A 461 31.97 14.37 21.87
C ARG A 461 32.88 13.70 20.87
N ILE A 462 34.11 14.19 20.78
CA ILE A 462 35.21 13.51 20.07
C ILE A 462 36.28 13.04 21.07
N TYR A 463 36.74 11.80 20.92
CA TYR A 463 37.71 11.15 21.81
C TYR A 463 38.75 10.38 21.00
N ASN A 464 40.01 10.40 21.46
CA ASN A 464 41.04 9.44 21.08
C ASN A 464 42.12 9.27 22.15
N SER A 465 42.94 8.23 22.00
CA SER A 465 44.05 7.89 22.90
C SER A 465 45.31 7.49 22.14
N ALA A 466 46.43 7.30 22.82
CA ALA A 466 47.69 6.90 22.21
C ALA A 466 48.60 6.13 23.18
N VAL A 467 49.73 5.62 22.68
CA VAL A 467 50.81 5.03 23.51
C VAL A 467 51.87 6.06 23.96
N ARG A 468 51.81 7.28 23.43
CA ARG A 468 52.72 8.41 23.69
C ARG A 468 51.96 9.72 23.54
N SER A 469 52.51 10.84 24.01
CA SER A 469 51.83 12.12 23.92
C SER A 469 51.61 12.56 22.47
N PHE A 470 50.52 13.30 22.25
CA PHE A 470 50.10 13.80 20.94
C PHE A 470 49.25 15.06 21.07
N THR A 471 49.11 15.78 19.95
CA THR A 471 48.30 16.99 19.83
C THR A 471 47.12 16.76 18.89
N ARG A 472 45.98 17.39 19.20
CA ARG A 472 44.84 17.57 18.31
C ARG A 472 44.69 19.05 17.97
N LYS A 473 44.41 19.36 16.71
CA LYS A 473 43.84 20.64 16.26
C LYS A 473 42.37 20.46 15.94
N VAL A 474 41.56 21.45 16.26
CA VAL A 474 40.13 21.52 15.91
C VAL A 474 39.90 22.88 15.27
N ASP A 475 39.41 22.91 14.05
CA ASP A 475 39.11 24.15 13.33
C ASP A 475 37.68 24.58 13.63
N TYR A 476 36.70 23.68 13.50
CA TYR A 476 35.33 23.94 13.93
C TYR A 476 34.57 22.70 14.39
N VAL A 477 33.48 22.93 15.14
CA VAL A 477 32.47 21.93 15.51
C VAL A 477 31.09 22.51 15.26
N GLU A 478 30.30 21.83 14.43
CA GLU A 478 29.01 22.31 13.93
C GLU A 478 27.92 21.25 14.12
N LEU A 479 26.74 21.71 14.53
CA LEU A 479 25.51 20.93 14.54
C LEU A 479 24.51 21.56 13.56
N LEU A 480 24.04 20.78 12.58
CA LEU A 480 22.96 21.18 11.69
C LEU A 480 21.71 20.39 12.06
N VAL A 481 20.60 21.10 12.29
CA VAL A 481 19.29 20.53 12.63
C VAL A 481 18.30 20.88 11.54
N GLU A 482 17.76 19.87 10.88
CA GLU A 482 16.55 20.02 10.05
C GLU A 482 15.33 19.74 10.92
N TYR A 483 14.34 20.62 10.83
CA TYR A 483 13.11 20.54 11.62
C TYR A 483 11.90 20.96 10.78
N GLY A 484 10.70 20.83 11.32
CA GLY A 484 9.52 21.38 10.68
C GLY A 484 8.36 21.61 11.64
N THR A 485 7.20 21.89 11.07
CA THR A 485 5.97 22.18 11.81
C THR A 485 5.13 20.94 12.12
N PHE A 486 5.57 19.75 11.67
CA PHE A 486 4.91 18.50 12.04
C PHE A 486 5.34 18.12 13.46
N GLU A 487 4.42 18.24 14.41
CA GLU A 487 4.59 17.74 15.77
C GLU A 487 4.39 16.22 15.77
N GLY A 488 5.36 15.47 16.28
CA GLY A 488 5.24 14.02 16.38
C GLY A 488 4.11 13.61 17.31
N PHE A 489 3.51 12.45 17.06
CA PHE A 489 2.46 11.92 17.95
C PHE A 489 2.34 10.40 17.87
N GLU A 490 1.65 9.80 18.85
CA GLU A 490 1.38 8.36 18.89
C GLU A 490 -0.10 8.11 19.20
N ILE A 491 -0.69 7.12 18.54
CA ILE A 491 -2.07 6.65 18.78
C ILE A 491 -2.07 5.19 19.21
N ALA A 492 -3.12 4.73 19.88
CA ALA A 492 -3.37 3.30 20.10
C ALA A 492 -4.53 2.78 19.24
N GLN A 493 -4.47 1.51 18.82
CA GLN A 493 -5.60 0.79 18.24
C GLN A 493 -5.84 -0.51 19.00
N ILE A 494 -7.12 -0.76 19.30
CA ILE A 494 -7.65 -1.97 19.94
C ILE A 494 -8.75 -2.54 19.03
N SER A 495 -8.97 -3.85 19.04
CA SER A 495 -10.08 -4.48 18.32
C SER A 495 -10.58 -5.72 19.06
N ASP A 496 -11.81 -6.14 18.76
CA ASP A 496 -12.36 -7.45 19.11
C ASP A 496 -12.32 -7.66 20.64
N VAL A 497 -13.08 -6.83 21.37
CA VAL A 497 -13.15 -6.77 22.84
C VAL A 497 -14.19 -7.73 23.40
N HIS A 498 -15.32 -7.92 22.70
CA HIS A 498 -16.39 -8.88 23.03
C HIS A 498 -16.90 -8.82 24.48
N GLU A 499 -16.98 -9.95 25.19
CA GLU A 499 -17.39 -10.04 26.60
C GLU A 499 -16.33 -9.55 27.59
N LEU A 500 -15.12 -9.22 27.13
CA LEU A 500 -14.06 -8.70 28.01
C LEU A 500 -14.28 -7.23 28.42
N ILE A 501 -15.34 -6.56 27.98
CA ILE A 501 -15.78 -5.33 28.62
C ILE A 501 -16.04 -5.60 30.11
N GLY A 502 -15.55 -4.74 30.98
CA GLY A 502 -15.66 -4.87 32.43
C GLY A 502 -14.63 -5.82 33.04
N SER A 503 -13.94 -6.63 32.24
CA SER A 503 -12.92 -7.60 32.69
C SER A 503 -11.64 -6.91 33.18
N SER A 504 -10.81 -7.68 33.89
CA SER A 504 -9.44 -7.26 34.22
C SER A 504 -8.55 -7.14 32.98
N ASN A 505 -8.73 -7.98 31.96
CA ASN A 505 -7.87 -7.96 30.75
C ASN A 505 -8.00 -6.65 29.98
N PHE A 506 -9.23 -6.22 29.68
CA PHE A 506 -9.44 -4.95 28.97
C PHE A 506 -8.96 -3.76 29.82
N LYS A 507 -9.22 -3.76 31.12
CA LYS A 507 -8.76 -2.72 32.05
C LYS A 507 -7.24 -2.65 32.20
N SER A 508 -6.52 -3.77 32.11
CA SER A 508 -5.06 -3.78 32.05
C SER A 508 -4.54 -3.10 30.79
N ILE A 509 -5.15 -3.33 29.63
CA ILE A 509 -4.80 -2.64 28.38
C ILE A 509 -5.04 -1.12 28.51
N ILE A 510 -6.19 -0.71 29.07
CA ILE A 510 -6.47 0.72 29.33
C ILE A 510 -5.44 1.32 30.28
N ASN A 511 -5.09 0.62 31.37
CA ASN A 511 -4.09 1.09 32.32
C ASN A 511 -2.69 1.23 31.69
N GLU A 512 -2.27 0.27 30.88
CA GLU A 512 -1.01 0.34 30.14
C GLU A 512 -1.00 1.54 29.17
N ILE A 513 -2.09 1.74 28.42
CA ILE A 513 -2.26 2.89 27.53
C ILE A 513 -2.16 4.21 28.30
N ASN A 514 -2.84 4.35 29.45
CA ASN A 514 -2.82 5.56 30.27
C ASN A 514 -1.48 5.84 30.97
N THR A 515 -0.68 4.81 31.27
CA THR A 515 0.50 4.93 32.15
C THR A 515 1.85 4.72 31.46
N LYS A 516 1.88 4.09 30.28
CA LYS A 516 3.12 3.80 29.53
C LYS A 516 3.14 4.39 28.13
N VAL A 517 2.02 4.37 27.42
CA VAL A 517 1.95 4.86 26.03
C VAL A 517 1.58 6.34 25.98
N GLN A 518 0.55 6.74 26.73
CA GLN A 518 -0.03 8.08 26.75
C GLN A 518 -0.31 8.65 25.34
N PRO A 519 -1.05 7.93 24.48
CA PRO A 519 -1.27 8.33 23.10
C PRO A 519 -2.27 9.50 22.99
N ASP A 520 -2.11 10.34 21.97
CA ASP A 520 -2.97 11.50 21.68
C ASP A 520 -4.46 11.10 21.60
N PHE A 521 -4.76 9.90 21.08
CA PHE A 521 -6.08 9.26 21.13
C PHE A 521 -6.00 7.73 20.90
N THR A 522 -7.12 7.04 21.16
CA THR A 522 -7.28 5.59 20.93
C THR A 522 -8.41 5.32 19.93
N ILE A 523 -8.20 4.40 18.99
CA ILE A 523 -9.23 3.88 18.09
C ILE A 523 -9.62 2.46 18.52
N VAL A 524 -10.92 2.15 18.55
CA VAL A 524 -11.44 0.80 18.78
C VAL A 524 -12.20 0.31 17.55
N THR A 525 -11.63 -0.66 16.82
CA THR A 525 -12.11 -1.10 15.50
C THR A 525 -13.15 -2.23 15.57
N GLY A 526 -14.25 -2.00 16.30
CA GLY A 526 -15.40 -2.90 16.31
C GLY A 526 -15.28 -4.13 17.22
N ASP A 527 -16.38 -4.88 17.26
CA ASP A 527 -16.66 -5.99 18.17
C ASP A 527 -16.39 -5.56 19.62
N ILE A 528 -16.95 -4.41 19.98
CA ILE A 528 -16.89 -3.90 21.35
C ILE A 528 -17.78 -4.72 22.28
N THR A 529 -18.81 -5.38 21.76
CA THR A 529 -19.73 -6.27 22.48
C THR A 529 -19.74 -7.66 21.84
N ASP A 530 -20.28 -8.67 22.54
CA ASP A 530 -20.46 -10.01 21.96
C ASP A 530 -21.80 -10.17 21.22
N HIS A 531 -22.83 -9.38 21.59
CA HIS A 531 -24.19 -9.50 21.06
C HIS A 531 -24.88 -8.17 20.71
N GLY A 532 -24.30 -7.02 21.04
CA GLY A 532 -24.92 -5.70 20.82
C GLY A 532 -26.07 -5.39 21.77
N THR A 533 -26.11 -5.95 22.99
CA THR A 533 -27.19 -5.62 23.95
C THR A 533 -26.99 -4.24 24.60
N PRO A 534 -28.07 -3.55 24.99
CA PRO A 534 -28.04 -2.33 25.79
C PRO A 534 -27.10 -2.40 26.99
N GLU A 535 -27.12 -3.50 27.73
CA GLU A 535 -26.31 -3.73 28.93
C GLU A 535 -24.82 -3.81 28.60
N GLN A 536 -24.46 -4.48 27.50
CA GLN A 536 -23.08 -4.53 27.01
C GLN A 536 -22.61 -3.13 26.57
N TYR A 537 -23.46 -2.34 25.90
CA TYR A 537 -23.16 -0.96 25.52
C TYR A 537 -23.01 -0.01 26.73
N GLU A 538 -23.84 -0.14 27.78
CA GLU A 538 -23.67 0.62 29.02
C GLU A 538 -22.36 0.24 29.74
N LEU A 539 -21.99 -1.04 29.73
CA LEU A 539 -20.72 -1.51 30.29
C LEU A 539 -19.52 -0.96 29.49
N TYR A 540 -19.62 -0.91 28.16
CA TYR A 540 -18.55 -0.37 27.30
C TYR A 540 -18.38 1.13 27.52
N LYS A 541 -19.48 1.89 27.62
CA LYS A 541 -19.41 3.31 27.98
C LYS A 541 -18.71 3.54 29.31
N LYS A 542 -18.98 2.71 30.32
CA LYS A 542 -18.30 2.80 31.62
C LYS A 542 -16.79 2.58 31.48
N ASP A 543 -16.36 1.52 30.80
CA ASP A 543 -14.92 1.27 30.62
C ASP A 543 -14.26 2.29 29.68
N LYS A 544 -14.98 2.85 28.70
CA LYS A 544 -14.53 3.96 27.85
C LYS A 544 -14.19 5.22 28.65
N THR A 545 -14.84 5.47 29.80
CA THR A 545 -14.46 6.57 30.71
C THR A 545 -13.17 6.33 31.52
N LEU A 546 -12.57 5.14 31.44
CA LEU A 546 -11.30 4.85 32.12
C LEU A 546 -10.08 5.30 31.31
N PHE A 547 -10.23 5.58 30.01
CA PHE A 547 -9.18 6.18 29.20
C PHE A 547 -8.95 7.65 29.59
N THR A 548 -7.69 8.07 29.67
CA THR A 548 -7.33 9.47 29.91
C THR A 548 -7.28 10.32 28.63
N ASN A 549 -7.36 9.68 27.47
CA ASN A 549 -7.32 10.29 26.14
C ASN A 549 -8.65 10.11 25.38
N PRO A 550 -8.90 10.86 24.29
CA PRO A 550 -10.06 10.66 23.43
C PRO A 550 -10.12 9.24 22.85
N VAL A 551 -11.34 8.69 22.72
CA VAL A 551 -11.56 7.33 22.21
C VAL A 551 -12.61 7.32 21.10
N TYR A 552 -12.18 6.97 19.90
CA TYR A 552 -13.02 6.82 18.71
C TYR A 552 -13.37 5.34 18.51
N THR A 553 -14.59 5.04 18.07
CA THR A 553 -15.13 3.68 18.00
C THR A 553 -15.85 3.48 16.67
N THR A 554 -15.61 2.36 15.97
CA THR A 554 -16.45 1.85 14.87
C THR A 554 -17.21 0.61 15.33
N PRO A 555 -18.33 0.23 14.70
CA PRO A 555 -18.99 -1.06 14.97
C PRO A 555 -18.21 -2.22 14.35
N GLY A 556 -18.33 -3.40 14.95
CA GLY A 556 -18.05 -4.70 14.33
C GLY A 556 -19.32 -5.54 14.14
N ASN A 557 -19.20 -6.74 13.56
CA ASN A 557 -20.37 -7.55 13.27
C ASN A 557 -21.10 -8.02 14.54
N HIS A 558 -20.41 -8.30 15.65
CA HIS A 558 -21.06 -8.68 16.90
C HIS A 558 -21.90 -7.56 17.51
N ASP A 559 -21.56 -6.30 17.24
CA ASP A 559 -22.30 -5.13 17.72
C ASP A 559 -23.67 -4.97 17.02
N VAL A 560 -23.79 -5.43 15.76
CA VAL A 560 -24.97 -5.16 14.92
C VAL A 560 -25.78 -6.40 14.48
N ARG A 561 -25.34 -7.62 14.85
CA ARG A 561 -25.87 -8.86 14.28
C ARG A 561 -26.89 -9.63 15.12
N TRP A 562 -26.75 -9.61 16.44
CA TRP A 562 -27.33 -10.65 17.30
C TRP A 562 -28.58 -10.19 18.06
N TRP A 563 -28.45 -9.20 18.93
CA TRP A 563 -29.48 -8.83 19.91
C TRP A 563 -30.81 -8.37 19.30
N ASN A 564 -30.78 -7.52 18.27
CA ASN A 564 -32.00 -7.01 17.65
C ASN A 564 -31.80 -6.68 16.17
N SER A 565 -32.92 -6.49 15.48
CA SER A 565 -33.01 -6.17 14.04
C SER A 565 -32.58 -4.76 13.64
N ASN A 566 -32.23 -3.90 14.62
CA ASN A 566 -31.89 -2.48 14.49
C ASN A 566 -30.46 -2.16 14.95
N GLY A 567 -29.56 -3.15 14.96
CA GLY A 567 -28.26 -3.10 15.64
C GLY A 567 -27.43 -1.86 15.28
N LYS A 568 -27.36 -1.49 13.99
CA LYS A 568 -26.67 -0.27 13.53
C LYS A 568 -27.19 1.00 14.19
N ASN A 569 -28.50 1.16 14.34
CA ASN A 569 -29.06 2.35 14.99
C ASN A 569 -28.93 2.30 16.51
N ASP A 570 -28.97 1.12 17.14
CA ASP A 570 -28.74 1.01 18.58
C ASP A 570 -27.28 1.38 18.92
N PHE A 571 -26.31 0.91 18.13
CA PHE A 571 -24.92 1.38 18.18
C PHE A 571 -24.84 2.90 17.97
N LYS A 572 -25.46 3.42 16.90
CA LYS A 572 -25.44 4.85 16.56
C LYS A 572 -25.97 5.74 17.70
N ASN A 573 -27.05 5.32 18.34
CA ASN A 573 -27.71 6.06 19.40
C ASN A 573 -27.02 5.93 20.77
N ARG A 574 -26.23 4.86 21.00
CA ARG A 574 -25.59 4.58 22.30
C ARG A 574 -24.10 4.87 22.37
N ILE A 575 -23.38 4.72 21.26
CA ILE A 575 -21.91 4.65 21.23
C ILE A 575 -21.30 5.81 20.43
N GLY A 576 -21.79 6.05 19.21
CA GLY A 576 -21.24 7.07 18.32
C GLY A 576 -21.58 6.83 16.85
N PRO A 577 -21.10 7.68 15.93
CA PRO A 577 -21.36 7.51 14.50
C PRO A 577 -20.81 6.18 13.97
N LEU A 578 -21.47 5.62 12.95
CA LEU A 578 -21.05 4.37 12.30
C LEU A 578 -19.68 4.53 11.60
N TYR A 579 -19.52 5.65 10.89
CA TYR A 579 -18.30 6.09 10.22
C TYR A 579 -18.07 7.58 10.50
N GLN A 580 -16.81 8.01 10.52
CA GLN A 580 -16.41 9.38 10.84
C GLN A 580 -14.99 9.68 10.33
N SER A 581 -14.67 10.95 10.15
CA SER A 581 -13.33 11.42 9.79
C SER A 581 -12.91 12.59 10.68
N PHE A 582 -11.60 12.80 10.83
CA PHE A 582 -11.03 13.98 11.50
C PHE A 582 -9.54 14.17 11.15
N ASP A 583 -9.09 15.42 11.22
CA ASP A 583 -7.67 15.76 11.09
C ASP A 583 -7.00 15.81 12.47
N HIS A 584 -5.79 15.27 12.59
CA HIS A 584 -4.94 15.44 13.76
C HIS A 584 -3.48 15.61 13.35
N LYS A 585 -2.85 16.71 13.78
CA LYS A 585 -1.43 17.06 13.53
C LYS A 585 -0.97 16.82 12.07
N GLY A 586 -1.81 17.16 11.09
CA GLY A 586 -1.49 17.04 9.66
C GLY A 586 -1.71 15.67 9.04
N VAL A 587 -2.35 14.73 9.75
CA VAL A 587 -2.80 13.42 9.24
C VAL A 587 -4.32 13.35 9.28
N HIS A 588 -4.94 12.82 8.23
CA HIS A 588 -6.37 12.63 8.13
C HIS A 588 -6.76 11.19 8.51
N PHE A 589 -7.60 11.05 9.53
CA PHE A 589 -8.05 9.77 10.07
C PHE A 589 -9.47 9.49 9.58
N VAL A 590 -9.67 8.32 8.96
CA VAL A 590 -10.99 7.88 8.48
C VAL A 590 -11.37 6.57 9.15
N LEU A 591 -12.52 6.54 9.80
CA LEU A 591 -13.10 5.37 10.47
C LEU A 591 -14.34 4.95 9.69
N LEU A 592 -14.36 3.70 9.21
CA LEU A 592 -15.34 3.16 8.28
C LEU A 592 -16.22 2.07 8.92
N ASP A 593 -17.52 2.12 8.63
CA ASP A 593 -18.47 1.06 8.96
C ASP A 593 -18.46 0.01 7.86
N SER A 594 -17.72 -1.07 8.09
CA SER A 594 -17.71 -2.24 7.21
C SER A 594 -18.81 -3.26 7.54
N THR A 595 -19.65 -3.06 8.55
CA THR A 595 -20.62 -4.07 8.98
C THR A 595 -21.81 -4.16 8.02
N VAL A 596 -22.48 -5.32 7.94
CA VAL A 596 -23.84 -5.42 7.39
C VAL A 596 -24.79 -5.87 8.51
N ASN A 597 -25.95 -5.21 8.59
CA ASN A 597 -26.92 -5.48 9.66
C ASN A 597 -27.37 -6.95 9.59
N LEU A 598 -27.26 -7.68 10.70
CA LEU A 598 -27.66 -9.09 10.85
C LEU A 598 -26.85 -10.16 10.09
N GLU A 599 -25.76 -9.79 9.42
CA GLU A 599 -24.90 -10.71 8.65
C GLU A 599 -23.51 -10.83 9.30
N LEU A 600 -22.70 -11.84 8.91
CA LEU A 600 -21.32 -11.99 9.38
C LEU A 600 -20.34 -11.17 8.53
N ASP A 601 -20.51 -11.20 7.22
CA ASP A 601 -19.59 -10.56 6.28
C ASP A 601 -19.78 -9.05 6.20
N GLY A 602 -18.70 -8.33 5.96
CA GLY A 602 -18.71 -6.88 5.83
C GLY A 602 -18.82 -6.38 4.38
N LYS A 603 -19.39 -5.17 4.19
CA LYS A 603 -19.48 -4.40 2.92
C LYS A 603 -19.50 -2.90 3.23
N ILE A 604 -18.58 -2.10 2.67
CA ILE A 604 -18.77 -0.63 2.64
C ILE A 604 -19.84 -0.32 1.58
N ASN A 605 -20.92 0.35 1.97
CA ASN A 605 -21.98 0.70 1.03
C ASN A 605 -21.63 1.91 0.14
N LYS A 606 -22.36 2.00 -0.97
CA LYS A 606 -22.32 3.13 -1.91
C LYS A 606 -22.48 4.48 -1.23
N ALA A 607 -23.42 4.62 -0.28
CA ALA A 607 -23.63 5.85 0.47
C ALA A 607 -22.37 6.30 1.24
N GLN A 608 -21.67 5.38 1.91
CA GLN A 608 -20.42 5.68 2.62
C GLN A 608 -19.23 5.88 1.67
N LEU A 609 -19.18 5.20 0.51
CA LEU A 609 -18.17 5.47 -0.51
C LEU A 609 -18.31 6.88 -1.11
N GLU A 610 -19.54 7.37 -1.34
CA GLU A 610 -19.75 8.76 -1.79
C GLU A 610 -19.45 9.78 -0.68
N TRP A 611 -19.79 9.48 0.59
CA TRP A 611 -19.35 10.27 1.73
C TRP A 611 -17.81 10.36 1.78
N LEU A 612 -17.11 9.23 1.67
CA LEU A 612 -15.66 9.18 1.71
C LEU A 612 -15.01 9.97 0.57
N LYS A 613 -15.57 9.92 -0.65
CA LYS A 613 -15.10 10.76 -1.76
C LYS A 613 -15.30 12.25 -1.48
N ALA A 614 -16.43 12.63 -0.88
CA ALA A 614 -16.69 14.03 -0.53
C ALA A 614 -15.71 14.52 0.55
N ASP A 615 -15.51 13.72 1.59
CA ASP A 615 -14.58 13.92 2.70
C ASP A 615 -13.12 14.09 2.21
N LEU A 616 -12.61 13.14 1.42
CA LEU A 616 -11.27 13.16 0.82
C LEU A 616 -11.06 14.23 -0.27
N ASN A 617 -12.11 14.97 -0.63
CA ASN A 617 -12.04 16.16 -1.48
C ASN A 617 -11.99 17.48 -0.67
N THR A 618 -12.14 17.42 0.66
CA THR A 618 -11.95 18.59 1.54
C THR A 618 -10.48 18.82 1.91
N ILE A 619 -9.66 17.77 1.86
CA ILE A 619 -8.24 17.79 2.22
C ILE A 619 -7.31 17.91 0.99
N PRO A 620 -6.06 18.39 1.14
CA PRO A 620 -5.01 18.28 0.13
C PRO A 620 -4.75 16.82 -0.27
N LYS A 621 -4.42 16.55 -1.54
CA LYS A 621 -4.22 15.17 -2.03
C LYS A 621 -2.96 14.52 -1.47
N GLU A 622 -1.99 15.35 -1.10
CA GLU A 622 -0.71 15.02 -0.48
C GLU A 622 -0.85 14.78 1.03
N MET A 623 -1.96 15.17 1.66
CA MET A 623 -2.18 14.97 3.10
C MET A 623 -2.26 13.47 3.41
N PRO A 624 -1.44 12.95 4.35
CA PRO A 624 -1.44 11.52 4.70
C PRO A 624 -2.82 11.09 5.24
N VAL A 625 -3.39 10.05 4.65
CA VAL A 625 -4.68 9.46 5.03
C VAL A 625 -4.46 8.06 5.59
N ILE A 626 -5.05 7.78 6.74
CA ILE A 626 -5.09 6.41 7.31
C ILE A 626 -6.54 5.97 7.54
N LEU A 627 -6.86 4.80 6.99
CA LEU A 627 -8.20 4.21 7.03
C LEU A 627 -8.29 3.16 8.15
N PHE A 628 -9.41 3.12 8.87
CA PHE A 628 -9.72 2.13 9.90
C PHE A 628 -11.08 1.50 9.64
N ALA A 629 -11.22 0.18 9.80
CA ALA A 629 -12.50 -0.52 9.78
C ALA A 629 -12.43 -1.82 10.60
N HIS A 630 -13.56 -2.44 10.94
CA HIS A 630 -13.54 -3.75 11.59
C HIS A 630 -13.04 -4.88 10.66
N HIS A 631 -13.66 -5.07 9.49
CA HIS A 631 -13.36 -6.20 8.59
C HIS A 631 -12.16 -5.93 7.65
N PRO A 632 -11.14 -6.80 7.58
CA PRO A 632 -10.08 -6.71 6.56
C PRO A 632 -10.52 -7.19 5.18
N PHE A 633 -9.77 -6.77 4.15
CA PHE A 633 -9.88 -7.27 2.76
C PHE A 633 -9.46 -8.75 2.55
N LYS A 634 -9.16 -9.47 3.64
CA LYS A 634 -8.65 -10.85 3.64
C LYS A 634 -9.70 -11.87 4.11
N ILE A 635 -10.88 -11.44 4.57
CA ILE A 635 -11.98 -12.38 4.82
C ILE A 635 -12.44 -12.92 3.46
N ASN A 636 -12.15 -14.19 3.23
CA ASN A 636 -12.65 -15.11 2.21
C ASN A 636 -13.69 -14.51 1.23
N ASN A 637 -13.21 -13.88 0.15
CA ASN A 637 -13.94 -13.50 -1.08
C ASN A 637 -14.52 -12.08 -1.20
N ASN A 638 -13.77 -11.02 -0.83
CA ASN A 638 -14.03 -9.64 -1.28
C ASN A 638 -15.50 -9.17 -1.10
N VAL A 639 -16.12 -9.39 0.06
CA VAL A 639 -17.46 -8.83 0.31
C VAL A 639 -17.36 -7.34 0.70
N THR A 640 -16.18 -6.85 1.10
CA THR A 640 -15.96 -5.61 1.84
C THR A 640 -16.06 -4.28 1.06
N ALA A 641 -16.42 -4.29 -0.23
CA ALA A 641 -16.23 -3.19 -1.19
C ALA A 641 -14.75 -2.86 -1.42
N ARG A 642 -13.89 -3.88 -1.43
CA ARG A 642 -12.43 -3.75 -1.48
C ARG A 642 -12.01 -2.96 -2.72
N HIS A 643 -12.47 -3.36 -3.91
CA HIS A 643 -12.07 -2.68 -5.15
C HIS A 643 -12.72 -1.29 -5.26
N GLU A 644 -14.00 -1.15 -4.90
CA GLU A 644 -14.67 0.15 -4.93
C GLU A 644 -14.01 1.17 -3.98
N LEU A 645 -13.59 0.72 -2.79
CA LEU A 645 -12.87 1.53 -1.80
C LEU A 645 -11.47 1.92 -2.28
N LEU A 646 -10.66 0.96 -2.76
CA LEU A 646 -9.32 1.26 -3.26
C LEU A 646 -9.35 2.21 -4.46
N ASN A 647 -10.37 2.11 -5.32
CA ASN A 647 -10.63 3.05 -6.42
C ASN A 647 -11.17 4.41 -5.95
N ALA A 648 -11.99 4.46 -4.89
CA ALA A 648 -12.52 5.71 -4.34
C ALA A 648 -11.42 6.60 -3.73
N VAL A 649 -10.36 5.99 -3.18
CA VAL A 649 -9.27 6.70 -2.48
C VAL A 649 -7.96 6.77 -3.29
N LYS A 650 -7.96 6.35 -4.56
CA LYS A 650 -6.73 6.14 -5.36
C LYS A 650 -5.92 7.40 -5.70
N GLU A 651 -6.55 8.57 -5.64
CA GLU A 651 -5.90 9.87 -5.94
C GLU A 651 -5.51 10.63 -4.66
N ASN A 652 -5.63 10.00 -3.48
CA ASN A 652 -5.24 10.55 -2.19
C ASN A 652 -4.06 9.74 -1.62
N ASN A 653 -3.20 10.39 -0.84
CA ASN A 653 -2.06 9.81 -0.13
C ASN A 653 -2.48 8.86 1.01
N VAL A 654 -3.00 7.68 0.68
CA VAL A 654 -3.41 6.66 1.67
C VAL A 654 -2.20 5.85 2.13
N ILE A 655 -1.72 6.14 3.35
CA ILE A 655 -0.51 5.52 3.92
C ILE A 655 -0.77 4.15 4.54
N ALA A 656 -1.98 3.88 5.05
CA ALA A 656 -2.35 2.57 5.59
C ALA A 656 -3.87 2.34 5.64
N TYR A 657 -4.27 1.07 5.66
CA TYR A 657 -5.57 0.58 6.11
C TYR A 657 -5.37 -0.33 7.32
N MET A 658 -6.14 -0.13 8.39
CA MET A 658 -6.01 -0.81 9.68
C MET A 658 -7.33 -1.50 10.05
N SER A 659 -7.29 -2.77 10.47
CA SER A 659 -8.51 -3.50 10.85
C SER A 659 -8.32 -4.60 11.89
N GLY A 660 -9.43 -5.21 12.35
CA GLY A 660 -9.45 -6.32 13.31
C GLY A 660 -9.99 -7.61 12.71
N HIS A 661 -10.95 -8.24 13.40
CA HIS A 661 -11.77 -9.41 13.02
C HIS A 661 -11.04 -10.73 12.79
N LEU A 662 -9.80 -10.73 12.28
CA LEU A 662 -9.11 -11.96 11.91
C LEU A 662 -8.47 -12.71 13.09
N HIS A 663 -8.43 -12.13 14.29
CA HIS A 663 -7.84 -12.75 15.49
C HIS A 663 -6.34 -13.09 15.39
N TYR A 664 -5.61 -12.54 14.41
CA TYR A 664 -4.15 -12.61 14.32
C TYR A 664 -3.56 -11.41 13.60
N TYR A 665 -2.26 -11.15 13.81
CA TYR A 665 -1.54 -10.09 13.12
C TYR A 665 -1.16 -10.48 11.69
N GLY A 666 -1.36 -9.57 10.74
CA GLY A 666 -0.73 -9.69 9.43
C GLY A 666 -0.86 -8.43 8.57
N ASN A 667 -0.15 -8.45 7.45
CA ASN A 667 -0.03 -7.36 6.51
C ASN A 667 -0.04 -7.92 5.09
N VAL A 668 -0.62 -7.16 4.16
CA VAL A 668 -0.50 -7.33 2.71
C VAL A 668 -0.41 -5.95 2.06
N ILE A 669 0.19 -5.85 0.87
CA ILE A 669 0.15 -4.62 0.05
C ILE A 669 -0.83 -4.85 -1.10
N GLU A 670 -1.82 -3.99 -1.25
CA GLU A 670 -2.86 -4.08 -2.27
C GLU A 670 -3.01 -2.73 -2.98
N ASP A 671 -2.78 -2.69 -4.29
CA ASP A 671 -2.75 -1.47 -5.11
C ASP A 671 -1.87 -0.33 -4.54
N GLY A 672 -0.76 -0.72 -3.89
CA GLY A 672 0.18 0.18 -3.22
C GLY A 672 -0.20 0.57 -1.78
N VAL A 673 -1.33 0.11 -1.22
CA VAL A 673 -1.71 0.40 0.18
C VAL A 673 -1.26 -0.72 1.11
N PRO A 674 -0.53 -0.42 2.20
CA PRO A 674 -0.33 -1.34 3.32
C PRO A 674 -1.65 -1.61 4.06
N VAL A 675 -2.17 -2.83 3.93
CA VAL A 675 -3.39 -3.31 4.58
C VAL A 675 -2.99 -4.18 5.76
N ASN A 676 -3.23 -3.69 6.97
CA ASN A 676 -2.80 -4.29 8.23
C ASN A 676 -4.01 -4.74 9.03
N TYR A 677 -3.99 -5.98 9.51
CA TYR A 677 -4.99 -6.49 10.45
C TYR A 677 -4.30 -6.88 11.75
N ILE A 678 -4.89 -6.45 12.86
CA ILE A 678 -4.38 -6.63 14.22
C ILE A 678 -5.07 -7.81 14.90
N THR A 679 -4.44 -8.31 15.96
CA THR A 679 -5.01 -9.37 16.78
C THR A 679 -6.12 -8.84 17.69
N TYR A 680 -6.98 -9.77 18.10
CA TYR A 680 -8.08 -9.62 19.05
C TYR A 680 -7.67 -9.50 20.52
N VAL A 681 -8.54 -8.89 21.35
CA VAL A 681 -8.40 -8.80 22.81
C VAL A 681 -9.08 -9.96 23.54
N LYS A 682 -10.25 -10.43 23.05
CA LYS A 682 -10.95 -11.63 23.55
C LYS A 682 -9.97 -12.82 23.70
N ASP A 683 -10.07 -13.56 24.80
CA ASP A 683 -9.26 -14.76 25.10
C ASP A 683 -7.72 -14.65 24.91
N ASN A 684 -7.17 -13.44 24.83
CA ASN A 684 -5.75 -13.21 24.52
C ASN A 684 -4.93 -13.02 25.81
N PRO A 685 -4.17 -14.04 26.29
CA PRO A 685 -3.46 -13.96 27.57
C PRO A 685 -2.30 -12.95 27.56
N GLU A 686 -1.82 -12.56 26.39
CA GLU A 686 -0.77 -11.55 26.22
C GLU A 686 -1.31 -10.11 26.25
N GLN A 687 -2.65 -9.93 26.27
CA GLN A 687 -3.31 -8.62 26.30
C GLN A 687 -2.78 -7.69 25.21
N ASN A 688 -2.75 -8.23 23.98
CA ASN A 688 -2.19 -7.58 22.81
C ASN A 688 -3.01 -6.36 22.36
N TYR A 689 -2.31 -5.32 21.90
CA TYR A 689 -2.85 -4.18 21.16
C TYR A 689 -1.75 -3.61 20.24
N VAL A 690 -2.05 -2.57 19.45
CA VAL A 690 -1.00 -1.87 18.69
C VAL A 690 -0.96 -0.38 19.01
N THR A 691 0.20 0.22 18.77
CA THR A 691 0.34 1.67 18.69
C THR A 691 0.92 2.09 17.35
N ILE A 692 0.60 3.30 16.90
CA ILE A 692 1.11 3.89 15.66
C ILE A 692 1.72 5.24 15.99
N ARG A 693 3.04 5.38 15.84
CA ARG A 693 3.76 6.64 16.00
C ARG A 693 3.97 7.30 14.65
N PHE A 694 3.63 8.58 14.53
CA PHE A 694 3.77 9.39 13.33
C PHE A 694 4.86 10.45 13.53
N THR A 695 5.62 10.72 12.47
CA THR A 695 6.65 11.78 12.39
C THR A 695 6.51 12.50 11.05
N GLY A 696 7.25 13.60 10.84
CA GLY A 696 7.13 14.37 9.59
C GLY A 696 7.52 13.61 8.31
N LYS A 697 8.21 12.46 8.42
CA LYS A 697 8.66 11.64 7.27
C LYS A 697 8.11 10.21 7.28
N ASN A 698 7.90 9.59 8.44
CA ASN A 698 7.53 8.16 8.58
C ASN A 698 6.43 7.90 9.61
N TYR A 699 5.78 6.74 9.50
CA TYR A 699 4.96 6.14 10.56
C TYR A 699 5.50 4.76 10.96
N TYR A 700 5.25 4.38 12.22
CA TYR A 700 5.78 3.16 12.84
C TYR A 700 4.68 2.45 13.64
N ILE A 701 4.37 1.21 13.28
CA ILE A 701 3.37 0.37 13.94
C ILE A 701 4.08 -0.60 14.89
N TYR A 702 3.72 -0.57 16.18
CA TYR A 702 4.27 -1.45 17.21
C TYR A 702 3.23 -2.45 17.69
N LYS A 703 3.64 -3.70 17.90
CA LYS A 703 2.89 -4.67 18.70
C LYS A 703 3.19 -4.43 20.17
N CYS A 704 2.16 -4.30 20.98
CA CYS A 704 2.26 -4.04 22.40
C CYS A 704 1.56 -5.14 23.20
N LYS A 705 2.12 -5.52 24.34
CA LYS A 705 1.52 -6.49 25.27
C LYS A 705 1.33 -5.84 26.63
N ALA A 706 0.08 -5.64 27.05
CA ALA A 706 -0.19 -5.05 28.37
C ALA A 706 0.15 -5.99 29.54
N SER A 707 0.37 -7.28 29.29
CA SER A 707 0.72 -8.27 30.32
C SER A 707 2.16 -8.13 30.84
N ASP A 708 3.09 -7.62 30.02
CA ASP A 708 4.52 -7.44 30.37
C ASP A 708 5.10 -6.05 30.02
N GLY A 709 4.31 -5.19 29.38
CA GLY A 709 4.72 -3.84 28.95
C GLY A 709 5.66 -3.84 27.74
N SER A 710 5.81 -4.96 27.03
CA SER A 710 6.67 -5.02 25.85
C SER A 710 6.06 -4.30 24.64
N LYS A 711 6.87 -3.47 23.98
CA LYS A 711 6.56 -2.73 22.76
C LYS A 711 7.58 -3.08 21.69
N LYS A 712 7.16 -3.73 20.61
CA LYS A 712 8.04 -4.22 19.53
C LYS A 712 7.61 -3.64 18.18
N LEU A 713 8.55 -3.00 17.46
CA LEU A 713 8.31 -2.55 16.09
C LEU A 713 7.88 -3.72 15.22
N TRP A 714 6.79 -3.54 14.50
CA TRP A 714 6.23 -4.55 13.58
C TRP A 714 6.36 -4.12 12.13
N LEU A 715 5.96 -2.89 11.81
CA LEU A 715 5.96 -2.34 10.46
C LEU A 715 6.32 -0.85 10.52
N SER A 716 6.87 -0.32 9.44
CA SER A 716 7.04 1.12 9.21
C SER A 716 6.73 1.45 7.75
N GLY A 717 6.45 2.72 7.48
CA GLY A 717 6.25 3.23 6.13
C GLY A 717 6.42 4.75 6.09
N THR A 718 6.45 5.30 4.89
CA THR A 718 6.57 6.74 4.65
C THR A 718 5.24 7.45 4.85
N MET A 719 5.28 8.72 5.27
CA MET A 719 4.08 9.59 5.29
C MET A 719 3.62 9.99 3.89
N ASN A 720 4.41 9.68 2.85
CA ASN A 720 4.05 9.90 1.46
C ASN A 720 3.96 8.56 0.72
N ASN A 721 2.74 8.19 0.33
CA ASN A 721 2.40 7.06 -0.52
C ASN A 721 1.62 7.53 -1.76
N THR A 722 2.34 7.83 -2.84
CA THR A 722 1.76 8.33 -4.09
C THR A 722 1.17 7.25 -5.01
N ARG A 723 1.24 5.96 -4.61
CA ARG A 723 0.87 4.75 -5.38
C ARG A 723 1.47 4.66 -6.78
N LYS A 724 2.40 3.72 -6.95
CA LYS A 724 3.40 3.79 -8.02
C LYS A 724 2.89 3.37 -9.41
N THR A 725 2.11 2.30 -9.55
CA THR A 725 1.62 1.83 -10.85
C THR A 725 0.18 2.27 -11.10
N LYS A 726 -0.10 2.84 -12.28
CA LYS A 726 -1.45 3.16 -12.76
C LYS A 726 -1.68 2.51 -14.13
N PHE A 727 -2.81 1.83 -14.29
CA PHE A 727 -3.18 1.17 -15.55
C PHE A 727 -4.70 1.07 -15.72
N THR A 728 -5.13 0.92 -16.97
CA THR A 728 -6.53 0.82 -17.38
C THR A 728 -6.70 -0.35 -18.34
N ILE A 729 -7.78 -1.11 -18.19
CA ILE A 729 -8.23 -2.05 -19.22
C ILE A 729 -9.00 -1.23 -20.25
N GLU A 730 -8.46 -1.10 -21.46
CA GLU A 730 -9.07 -0.31 -22.54
C GLU A 730 -10.26 -1.05 -23.17
N SER A 731 -10.20 -2.38 -23.25
CA SER A 731 -11.31 -3.22 -23.70
C SER A 731 -11.13 -4.69 -23.34
N ALA A 732 -12.26 -5.39 -23.19
CA ALA A 732 -12.39 -6.84 -23.12
C ALA A 732 -13.41 -7.26 -24.19
N ILE A 733 -12.95 -7.83 -25.31
CA ILE A 733 -13.75 -8.08 -26.51
C ILE A 733 -13.89 -9.60 -26.73
N PRO A 734 -15.08 -10.20 -26.54
CA PRO A 734 -15.31 -11.60 -26.85
C PRO A 734 -15.39 -11.84 -28.37
N ASP A 735 -14.83 -12.96 -28.84
CA ASP A 735 -15.02 -13.49 -30.19
C ASP A 735 -16.25 -14.42 -30.28
N ALA A 736 -16.60 -14.89 -31.48
CA ALA A 736 -17.75 -15.78 -31.69
C ALA A 736 -17.63 -17.17 -31.04
N ASN A 737 -16.50 -17.51 -30.42
CA ASN A 737 -16.28 -18.74 -29.65
C ASN A 737 -16.20 -18.48 -28.13
N GLY A 738 -16.30 -17.21 -27.70
CA GLY A 738 -16.21 -16.77 -26.31
C GLY A 738 -14.79 -16.49 -25.82
N ASN A 739 -13.78 -16.52 -26.70
CA ASN A 739 -12.42 -16.14 -26.34
C ASN A 739 -12.35 -14.61 -26.19
N VAL A 740 -11.74 -14.10 -25.13
CA VAL A 740 -11.77 -12.66 -24.82
C VAL A 740 -10.42 -12.02 -25.10
N THR A 741 -10.39 -11.09 -26.05
CA THR A 741 -9.20 -10.27 -26.32
C THR A 741 -9.20 -9.07 -25.38
N VAL A 742 -8.14 -8.98 -24.57
CA VAL A 742 -7.96 -7.98 -23.52
C VAL A 742 -6.89 -6.98 -23.96
N ASN A 743 -7.20 -5.69 -23.89
CA ASN A 743 -6.27 -4.60 -24.17
C ASN A 743 -6.04 -3.79 -22.90
N VAL A 744 -4.78 -3.54 -22.53
CA VAL A 744 -4.39 -2.90 -21.27
C VAL A 744 -3.37 -1.81 -21.54
N ALA A 745 -3.64 -0.59 -21.08
CA ALA A 745 -2.70 0.53 -21.11
C ALA A 745 -2.15 0.80 -19.71
N VAL A 746 -0.82 0.78 -19.54
CA VAL A 746 -0.15 1.14 -18.28
C VAL A 746 0.36 2.58 -18.41
N THR A 747 -0.29 3.51 -17.73
CA THR A 747 0.00 4.95 -17.84
C THR A 747 1.14 5.40 -16.91
N GLN A 748 1.44 4.64 -15.86
CA GLN A 748 2.51 4.92 -14.91
C GLN A 748 3.07 3.61 -14.35
N ALA A 749 4.40 3.45 -14.35
CA ALA A 749 5.09 2.27 -13.80
C ALA A 749 6.58 2.60 -13.50
N PRO A 750 6.88 3.35 -12.42
CA PRO A 750 8.23 3.85 -12.13
C PRO A 750 9.19 2.73 -11.70
N ASP A 751 8.65 1.67 -11.06
CA ASP A 751 9.40 0.45 -10.73
C ASP A 751 9.46 -0.54 -11.92
N GLY A 752 9.07 -0.11 -13.14
CA GLY A 752 8.94 -0.95 -14.32
C GLY A 752 7.77 -1.95 -14.23
N ILE A 753 7.55 -2.75 -15.28
CA ILE A 753 6.55 -3.83 -15.33
C ILE A 753 7.25 -5.16 -15.54
N SER A 754 7.05 -6.12 -14.63
CA SER A 754 7.56 -7.49 -14.75
C SER A 754 6.59 -8.43 -15.46
N SER A 755 5.28 -8.28 -15.24
CA SER A 755 4.25 -9.00 -16.00
C SER A 755 2.92 -8.27 -16.00
N VAL A 756 2.13 -8.51 -17.06
CA VAL A 756 0.70 -8.18 -17.13
C VAL A 756 -0.02 -9.46 -17.49
N LYS A 757 -1.02 -9.86 -16.72
CA LYS A 757 -1.75 -11.11 -16.94
C LYS A 757 -3.24 -10.91 -16.67
N ALA A 758 -4.07 -11.61 -17.43
CA ALA A 758 -5.52 -11.49 -17.37
C ALA A 758 -6.19 -12.85 -17.19
N ARG A 759 -7.33 -12.89 -16.50
CA ARG A 759 -8.23 -14.06 -16.48
C ARG A 759 -9.69 -13.60 -16.53
N ILE A 760 -10.57 -14.49 -16.99
CA ILE A 760 -12.01 -14.26 -16.94
C ILE A 760 -12.50 -14.70 -15.57
N ASP A 761 -13.32 -13.86 -14.95
CA ASP A 761 -13.86 -14.02 -13.62
C ASP A 761 -12.77 -14.43 -12.60
N ASN A 762 -12.81 -15.67 -12.11
CA ASN A 762 -11.63 -16.35 -11.55
C ASN A 762 -11.43 -17.75 -12.19
N TYR A 763 -11.99 -17.98 -13.38
CA TYR A 763 -11.83 -19.22 -14.13
C TYR A 763 -10.40 -19.39 -14.65
N GLY A 764 -9.96 -20.65 -14.65
CA GLY A 764 -8.75 -21.09 -15.34
C GLY A 764 -7.46 -20.45 -14.82
N ASN A 765 -6.39 -20.65 -15.59
CA ASN A 765 -5.10 -20.02 -15.33
C ASN A 765 -5.05 -18.61 -15.93
N TYR A 766 -4.28 -17.73 -15.29
CA TYR A 766 -3.96 -16.42 -15.84
C TYR A 766 -3.27 -16.54 -17.21
N THR A 767 -3.79 -15.83 -18.20
CA THR A 767 -3.18 -15.65 -19.52
C THR A 767 -2.20 -14.48 -19.43
N LEU A 768 -0.93 -14.72 -19.76
CA LEU A 768 0.08 -13.66 -19.86
C LEU A 768 -0.21 -12.78 -21.08
N LEU A 769 -0.31 -11.46 -20.90
CA LEU A 769 -0.47 -10.51 -21.99
C LEU A 769 0.90 -10.11 -22.55
N THR A 770 1.00 -9.96 -23.87
CA THR A 770 2.22 -9.54 -24.56
C THR A 770 2.21 -8.04 -24.83
N LYS A 771 3.37 -7.39 -24.66
CA LYS A 771 3.55 -5.98 -25.02
C LYS A 771 3.63 -5.85 -26.54
N ASP A 772 2.69 -5.14 -27.17
CA ASP A 772 2.65 -4.94 -28.63
C ASP A 772 3.27 -3.59 -29.07
N LYS A 773 3.09 -2.54 -28.25
CA LYS A 773 3.64 -1.20 -28.44
C LYS A 773 4.06 -0.60 -27.09
N GLU A 774 4.57 0.62 -27.10
CA GLU A 774 4.91 1.33 -25.88
C GLU A 774 3.67 1.46 -24.97
N ASN A 775 3.84 1.11 -23.69
CA ASN A 775 2.84 1.18 -22.63
C ASN A 775 1.50 0.46 -22.85
N HIS A 776 1.43 -0.52 -23.78
CA HIS A 776 0.23 -1.30 -24.05
C HIS A 776 0.52 -2.80 -24.11
N TRP A 777 -0.41 -3.60 -23.58
CA TRP A 777 -0.36 -5.05 -23.50
C TRP A 777 -1.66 -5.64 -24.02
N VAL A 778 -1.55 -6.69 -24.82
CA VAL A 778 -2.68 -7.38 -25.45
C VAL A 778 -2.54 -8.90 -25.31
N GLY A 779 -3.67 -9.58 -25.24
CA GLY A 779 -3.70 -11.05 -25.31
C GLY A 779 -5.13 -11.57 -25.35
N THR A 780 -5.31 -12.76 -25.90
CA THR A 780 -6.61 -13.41 -26.02
C THR A 780 -6.68 -14.58 -25.03
N ILE A 781 -7.62 -14.50 -24.09
CA ILE A 781 -7.92 -15.57 -23.15
C ILE A 781 -8.75 -16.62 -23.91
N SER A 782 -8.17 -17.79 -24.17
CA SER A 782 -8.93 -18.92 -24.73
C SER A 782 -9.79 -19.56 -23.64
N ILE A 783 -11.07 -19.79 -23.95
CA ILE A 783 -12.00 -20.52 -23.06
C ILE A 783 -12.25 -21.95 -23.52
N SER A 784 -11.59 -22.40 -24.60
CA SER A 784 -11.77 -23.73 -25.21
C SER A 784 -11.63 -24.89 -24.22
N ASP A 785 -10.73 -24.71 -23.26
CA ASP A 785 -10.28 -25.74 -22.32
C ASP A 785 -10.90 -25.53 -20.92
N TYR A 786 -11.81 -24.55 -20.76
CA TYR A 786 -12.44 -24.25 -19.49
C TYR A 786 -13.51 -25.30 -19.15
N ALA A 787 -13.42 -25.83 -17.94
CA ALA A 787 -14.22 -26.92 -17.44
C ALA A 787 -14.69 -26.57 -16.00
N PRO A 788 -15.98 -26.21 -15.79
CA PRO A 788 -17.05 -26.14 -16.78
C PRO A 788 -16.83 -25.01 -17.81
N LYS A 789 -17.56 -25.07 -18.92
CA LYS A 789 -17.63 -23.96 -19.87
C LYS A 789 -18.25 -22.74 -19.19
N ILE A 790 -17.76 -21.56 -19.55
CA ILE A 790 -18.34 -20.29 -19.09
C ILE A 790 -19.81 -20.20 -19.57
N PRO A 791 -20.77 -19.89 -18.68
CA PRO A 791 -22.16 -19.68 -19.07
C PRO A 791 -22.30 -18.42 -19.93
N TYR A 792 -23.47 -18.20 -20.55
CA TYR A 792 -23.77 -16.89 -21.15
C TYR A 792 -24.12 -15.87 -20.06
N GLY A 793 -23.92 -14.58 -20.33
CA GLY A 793 -24.26 -13.49 -19.42
C GLY A 793 -23.12 -12.52 -19.13
N LYS A 794 -23.18 -11.85 -17.97
CA LYS A 794 -22.21 -10.83 -17.54
C LYS A 794 -21.01 -11.47 -16.84
N HIS A 795 -19.84 -11.22 -17.41
CA HIS A 795 -18.55 -11.68 -16.92
C HIS A 795 -17.64 -10.48 -16.67
N PHE A 796 -16.46 -10.74 -16.13
CA PHE A 796 -15.41 -9.74 -16.05
C PHE A 796 -14.07 -10.29 -16.49
N VAL A 797 -13.19 -9.41 -16.94
CA VAL A 797 -11.77 -9.69 -17.03
C VAL A 797 -11.08 -9.04 -15.84
N GLY A 798 -10.36 -9.85 -15.06
CA GLY A 798 -9.45 -9.37 -14.04
C GLY A 798 -8.02 -9.34 -14.56
N VAL A 799 -7.42 -8.15 -14.53
CA VAL A 799 -6.02 -7.94 -14.92
C VAL A 799 -5.20 -7.70 -13.66
N GLU A 800 -4.13 -8.48 -13.51
CA GLU A 800 -3.07 -8.22 -12.55
C GLU A 800 -1.85 -7.67 -13.29
N VAL A 801 -1.35 -6.53 -12.84
CA VAL A 801 -0.08 -5.94 -13.25
C VAL A 801 0.92 -6.13 -12.10
N PHE A 802 2.12 -6.60 -12.41
CA PHE A 802 3.22 -6.71 -11.46
C PHE A 802 4.35 -5.76 -11.87
N ASP A 803 4.90 -5.00 -10.91
CA ASP A 803 6.07 -4.15 -11.14
C ASP A 803 7.38 -4.93 -11.07
N GLY A 804 8.52 -4.23 -11.20
CA GLY A 804 9.84 -4.79 -10.96
C GLY A 804 10.09 -5.26 -9.52
N LYS A 805 9.36 -4.72 -8.52
CA LYS A 805 9.43 -5.13 -7.11
C LYS A 805 8.47 -6.28 -6.73
N GLN A 806 7.76 -6.87 -7.70
CA GLN A 806 6.76 -7.93 -7.53
C GLN A 806 5.52 -7.54 -6.71
N ASN A 807 5.27 -6.24 -6.52
CA ASN A 807 4.00 -5.74 -6.02
C ASN A 807 2.89 -6.01 -7.05
N LYS A 808 1.66 -6.21 -6.58
CA LYS A 808 0.49 -6.53 -7.41
C LYS A 808 -0.47 -5.33 -7.44
N TRP A 809 -0.86 -4.91 -8.64
CA TRP A 809 -1.99 -4.01 -8.87
C TRP A 809 -3.08 -4.74 -9.63
N THR A 810 -4.33 -4.45 -9.28
CA THR A 810 -5.49 -5.12 -9.84
C THR A 810 -6.52 -4.14 -10.38
N ASN A 811 -7.01 -4.41 -11.58
CA ASN A 811 -8.08 -3.64 -12.22
C ASN A 811 -8.94 -4.59 -13.05
N TYR A 812 -10.18 -4.20 -13.31
CA TYR A 812 -11.22 -5.12 -13.74
C TYR A 812 -12.22 -4.44 -14.67
N MET A 813 -12.75 -5.20 -15.62
CA MET A 813 -13.68 -4.70 -16.61
C MET A 813 -14.77 -5.73 -16.88
N ASP A 814 -16.03 -5.32 -16.70
CA ASP A 814 -17.19 -6.13 -17.08
C ASP A 814 -17.27 -6.26 -18.62
N TYR A 815 -17.66 -7.45 -19.09
CA TYR A 815 -18.04 -7.72 -20.48
C TYR A 815 -19.25 -8.67 -20.51
N GLU A 816 -19.85 -8.89 -21.68
CA GLU A 816 -20.98 -9.81 -21.83
C GLU A 816 -20.67 -10.91 -22.84
N TRP A 817 -20.97 -12.16 -22.47
CA TRP A 817 -20.92 -13.30 -23.36
C TRP A 817 -22.35 -13.61 -23.85
N GLU A 818 -22.64 -13.18 -25.09
CA GLU A 818 -23.96 -13.26 -25.70
C GLU A 818 -24.19 -14.57 -26.47
N GLY A 819 -25.46 -14.96 -26.66
CA GLY A 819 -25.86 -16.13 -27.46
C GLY A 819 -26.73 -17.18 -26.75
N GLY A 820 -27.01 -16.99 -25.46
CA GLY A 820 -27.88 -17.86 -24.67
C GLY A 820 -29.38 -17.62 -24.87
N SER A 821 -30.20 -18.59 -24.43
CA SER A 821 -31.67 -18.47 -24.34
C SER A 821 -32.16 -17.72 -23.11
N VAL A 822 -31.27 -17.41 -22.17
CA VAL A 822 -31.50 -16.62 -20.96
C VAL A 822 -30.82 -15.27 -21.15
N THR A 823 -31.51 -14.18 -20.81
CA THR A 823 -31.03 -12.81 -21.06
C THR A 823 -31.44 -11.83 -19.96
N THR A 824 -30.58 -10.86 -19.66
CA THR A 824 -30.95 -9.70 -18.84
C THR A 824 -31.88 -8.79 -19.63
N ASN A 825 -33.08 -8.55 -19.12
CA ASN A 825 -34.07 -7.64 -19.71
C ASN A 825 -33.84 -6.18 -19.27
N TRP A 826 -33.62 -5.96 -17.97
CA TRP A 826 -33.21 -4.65 -17.42
C TRP A 826 -32.52 -4.80 -16.06
N ILE A 827 -31.84 -3.73 -15.65
CA ILE A 827 -31.22 -3.58 -14.33
C ILE A 827 -31.66 -2.22 -13.76
N PHE A 828 -32.14 -2.22 -12.52
CA PHE A 828 -32.47 -1.02 -11.75
C PHE A 828 -31.49 -0.86 -10.57
N GLU A 829 -31.07 0.36 -10.25
CA GLU A 829 -30.04 0.64 -9.24
C GLU A 829 -30.53 1.62 -8.17
N THR A 830 -30.32 1.27 -6.90
CA THR A 830 -30.69 2.05 -5.71
C THR A 830 -29.50 2.86 -5.17
N SER A 831 -29.73 3.59 -4.07
CA SER A 831 -28.68 4.43 -3.46
C SER A 831 -27.81 3.64 -2.46
N ASP A 832 -28.31 2.50 -1.99
CA ASP A 832 -27.67 1.59 -1.04
C ASP A 832 -28.07 0.12 -1.36
N MET A 833 -27.53 -0.84 -0.61
CA MET A 833 -27.74 -2.29 -0.73
C MET A 833 -29.22 -2.69 -0.81
N ILE A 834 -29.50 -3.82 -1.47
CA ILE A 834 -30.81 -4.47 -1.43
C ILE A 834 -30.67 -5.82 -0.70
N GLN A 835 -31.30 -5.95 0.47
CA GLN A 835 -31.51 -7.22 1.18
C GLN A 835 -32.96 -7.73 1.02
N SER A 836 -33.88 -6.87 0.59
CA SER A 836 -35.28 -7.23 0.29
C SER A 836 -35.36 -8.19 -0.89
N SER A 837 -36.22 -9.20 -0.78
CA SER A 837 -36.69 -9.93 -1.97
C SER A 837 -37.67 -9.04 -2.75
N ALA A 838 -37.62 -9.10 -4.07
CA ALA A 838 -38.59 -8.41 -4.92
C ALA A 838 -39.96 -9.09 -4.88
N THR A 839 -41.00 -8.36 -5.27
CA THR A 839 -42.35 -8.90 -5.50
C THR A 839 -42.88 -8.40 -6.82
N ALA A 840 -43.33 -9.31 -7.68
CA ALA A 840 -43.86 -8.99 -9.00
C ALA A 840 -45.39 -9.05 -9.00
N TRP A 841 -46.03 -8.00 -9.50
CA TRP A 841 -47.49 -7.95 -9.63
C TRP A 841 -47.91 -7.13 -10.85
N GLN A 842 -48.63 -7.78 -11.77
CA GLN A 842 -49.04 -7.22 -13.05
C GLN A 842 -47.82 -6.73 -13.85
N ASP A 843 -47.78 -5.45 -14.22
CA ASP A 843 -46.73 -4.82 -15.01
C ASP A 843 -45.62 -4.16 -14.15
N LYS A 844 -45.52 -4.53 -12.87
CA LYS A 844 -44.68 -3.84 -11.88
C LYS A 844 -43.91 -4.81 -10.97
N VAL A 845 -42.76 -4.33 -10.53
CA VAL A 845 -41.92 -4.97 -9.51
C VAL A 845 -41.72 -4.02 -8.34
N TYR A 846 -41.81 -4.55 -7.11
CA TYR A 846 -41.62 -3.81 -5.87
C TYR A 846 -40.43 -4.36 -5.11
N VAL A 847 -39.54 -3.49 -4.60
CA VAL A 847 -38.35 -3.91 -3.84
C VAL A 847 -37.95 -2.86 -2.81
N GLY A 848 -37.53 -3.29 -1.62
CA GLY A 848 -36.97 -2.42 -0.57
C GLY A 848 -35.45 -2.26 -0.68
N SER A 849 -34.91 -1.14 -0.22
CA SER A 849 -33.47 -0.91 -0.10
C SER A 849 -33.08 -0.41 1.29
N ASN A 850 -31.83 -0.64 1.66
CA ASN A 850 -31.21 -0.08 2.86
C ASN A 850 -31.09 1.46 2.80
N ASP A 851 -31.32 2.09 1.64
CA ASP A 851 -31.43 3.56 1.50
C ASP A 851 -32.74 4.15 2.08
N GLY A 852 -33.57 3.29 2.70
CA GLY A 852 -34.80 3.66 3.37
C GLY A 852 -35.99 3.83 2.44
N ASN A 853 -35.95 3.30 1.21
CA ASN A 853 -37.06 3.42 0.26
C ASN A 853 -37.63 2.06 -0.15
N LEU A 854 -38.95 2.01 -0.34
CA LEU A 854 -39.61 1.04 -1.23
C LEU A 854 -39.66 1.63 -2.64
N TYR A 855 -39.22 0.87 -3.63
CA TYR A 855 -39.27 1.23 -5.05
C TYR A 855 -40.39 0.48 -5.77
N CYS A 856 -41.09 1.16 -6.68
CA CYS A 856 -41.95 0.55 -7.68
C CYS A 856 -41.37 0.79 -9.08
N ILE A 857 -41.12 -0.29 -9.79
CA ILE A 857 -40.40 -0.32 -11.07
C ILE A 857 -41.34 -0.91 -12.13
N SER A 858 -41.35 -0.35 -13.34
CA SER A 858 -42.06 -0.93 -14.48
C SER A 858 -41.35 -2.22 -14.92
N ASP A 859 -42.06 -3.35 -14.89
CA ASP A 859 -41.51 -4.62 -15.37
C ASP A 859 -41.21 -4.58 -16.88
N THR A 860 -41.97 -3.82 -17.66
CA THR A 860 -41.71 -3.71 -19.11
C THR A 860 -40.38 -3.01 -19.41
N THR A 861 -40.00 -1.98 -18.65
CA THR A 861 -38.90 -1.06 -19.02
C THR A 861 -37.74 -0.98 -18.03
N GLY A 862 -37.91 -1.47 -16.80
CA GLY A 862 -36.96 -1.26 -15.71
C GLY A 862 -36.92 0.17 -15.17
N SER A 863 -37.82 1.06 -15.62
CA SER A 863 -37.86 2.45 -15.17
C SER A 863 -38.62 2.62 -13.83
N LEU A 864 -38.22 3.63 -13.05
CA LEU A 864 -38.90 4.02 -11.82
C LEU A 864 -40.31 4.56 -12.12
N ASN A 865 -41.34 3.96 -11.51
CA ASN A 865 -42.69 4.50 -11.51
C ASN A 865 -42.88 5.48 -10.35
N TRP A 866 -42.56 5.03 -9.12
CA TRP A 866 -42.61 5.82 -7.89
C TRP A 866 -41.72 5.18 -6.82
N LYS A 867 -41.41 5.94 -5.76
CA LYS A 867 -40.81 5.41 -4.53
C LYS A 867 -41.47 5.99 -3.28
N PHE A 868 -41.45 5.24 -2.20
CA PHE A 868 -41.91 5.66 -0.88
C PHE A 868 -40.73 5.66 0.10
N SER A 869 -40.55 6.74 0.86
CA SER A 869 -39.43 6.89 1.80
C SER A 869 -39.87 6.66 3.25
N CYS A 870 -39.22 5.70 3.90
CA CYS A 870 -39.29 5.40 5.33
C CYS A 870 -38.23 6.22 6.11
N GLN A 871 -38.16 6.04 7.43
CA GLN A 871 -37.11 6.65 8.26
C GLN A 871 -35.84 5.79 8.36
N ASP A 872 -35.86 4.56 7.81
CA ASP A 872 -34.80 3.56 7.92
C ASP A 872 -34.99 2.46 6.84
N GLY A 873 -33.99 1.61 6.67
CA GLY A 873 -33.91 0.59 5.61
C GLY A 873 -35.13 -0.34 5.49
N VAL A 874 -35.41 -0.79 4.26
CA VAL A 874 -36.53 -1.69 3.93
C VAL A 874 -35.98 -3.04 3.49
N THR A 875 -35.99 -4.04 4.38
CA THR A 875 -35.40 -5.37 4.13
C THR A 875 -36.43 -6.49 3.94
N SER A 876 -37.70 -6.29 4.29
CA SER A 876 -38.74 -7.31 4.11
C SER A 876 -39.22 -7.39 2.65
N LYS A 877 -39.54 -8.59 2.16
CA LYS A 877 -40.28 -8.77 0.89
C LYS A 877 -41.65 -8.09 0.95
N PRO A 878 -42.02 -7.21 -0.01
CA PRO A 878 -43.36 -6.62 -0.05
C PRO A 878 -44.46 -7.66 -0.32
N ALA A 879 -45.57 -7.62 0.40
CA ALA A 879 -46.76 -8.41 0.13
C ALA A 879 -47.80 -7.61 -0.68
N VAL A 880 -48.63 -8.31 -1.45
CA VAL A 880 -49.73 -7.69 -2.22
C VAL A 880 -51.08 -8.10 -1.62
N PHE A 881 -51.95 -7.12 -1.41
CA PHE A 881 -53.34 -7.34 -1.02
C PHE A 881 -54.26 -6.60 -2.00
N THR A 882 -55.32 -7.24 -2.48
CA THR A 882 -56.34 -6.59 -3.32
C THR A 882 -57.71 -6.75 -2.70
N SER A 883 -58.42 -5.64 -2.49
CA SER A 883 -59.78 -5.63 -1.93
C SER A 883 -60.58 -4.45 -2.50
N ASN A 884 -61.85 -4.70 -2.84
CA ASN A 884 -62.75 -3.68 -3.39
C ASN A 884 -62.18 -2.88 -4.57
N GLY A 885 -61.44 -3.57 -5.47
CA GLY A 885 -60.81 -2.96 -6.65
C GLY A 885 -59.56 -2.09 -6.37
N ARG A 886 -59.10 -2.01 -5.11
CA ARG A 886 -57.83 -1.35 -4.74
C ARG A 886 -56.77 -2.40 -4.45
N THR A 887 -55.55 -2.16 -4.92
CA THR A 887 -54.37 -3.01 -4.67
C THR A 887 -53.38 -2.25 -3.79
N MET A 888 -52.94 -2.91 -2.73
CA MET A 888 -52.13 -2.35 -1.65
C MET A 888 -50.85 -3.16 -1.55
N ILE A 889 -49.72 -2.48 -1.39
CA ILE A 889 -48.40 -3.08 -1.16
C ILE A 889 -48.07 -2.91 0.32
N LEU A 890 -47.83 -4.03 1.02
CA LEU A 890 -47.56 -4.07 2.46
C LEU A 890 -46.12 -4.48 2.71
N PHE A 891 -45.39 -3.76 3.54
CA PHE A 891 -43.96 -4.00 3.76
C PHE A 891 -43.50 -3.48 5.12
N GLY A 892 -42.49 -4.13 5.68
CA GLY A 892 -41.82 -3.73 6.90
C GLY A 892 -40.61 -2.83 6.65
N SER A 893 -40.34 -1.94 7.61
CA SER A 893 -39.12 -1.14 7.65
C SER A 893 -38.40 -1.30 9.00
N ASN A 894 -37.09 -1.05 8.97
CA ASN A 894 -36.26 -0.94 10.15
C ASN A 894 -36.73 0.16 11.13
N ASP A 895 -37.53 1.13 10.66
CA ASP A 895 -38.11 2.22 11.44
C ASP A 895 -39.26 1.80 12.39
N LYS A 896 -39.43 0.48 12.59
CA LYS A 896 -40.41 -0.16 13.47
C LYS A 896 -41.85 -0.02 12.98
N LYS A 897 -42.07 -0.04 11.67
CA LYS A 897 -43.42 -0.02 11.10
C LYS A 897 -43.64 -1.06 10.02
N LEU A 898 -44.88 -1.55 9.98
CA LEU A 898 -45.47 -2.09 8.76
C LEU A 898 -46.22 -0.96 8.06
N TYR A 899 -45.87 -0.69 6.80
CA TYR A 899 -46.52 0.27 5.94
C TYR A 899 -47.48 -0.43 4.97
N SER A 900 -48.52 0.28 4.56
CA SER A 900 -49.32 -0.05 3.38
C SER A 900 -49.41 1.15 2.44
N VAL A 901 -49.02 0.96 1.18
CA VAL A 901 -49.09 1.99 0.13
C VAL A 901 -49.95 1.53 -1.04
N ASP A 902 -50.54 2.47 -1.77
CA ASP A 902 -51.30 2.20 -2.99
C ASP A 902 -50.37 1.74 -4.13
N ALA A 903 -50.70 0.63 -4.79
CA ALA A 903 -49.87 0.02 -5.83
C ALA A 903 -49.75 0.86 -7.12
N GLN A 904 -50.64 1.83 -7.34
CA GLN A 904 -50.58 2.70 -8.52
C GLN A 904 -49.73 3.94 -8.29
N SER A 905 -49.83 4.55 -7.11
CA SER A 905 -49.31 5.89 -6.82
C SER A 905 -48.22 5.95 -5.75
N GLY A 906 -48.02 4.89 -4.97
CA GLY A 906 -47.11 4.88 -3.82
C GLY A 906 -47.59 5.70 -2.63
N GLN A 907 -48.82 6.22 -2.66
CA GLN A 907 -49.38 6.98 -1.55
C GLN A 907 -49.65 6.09 -0.33
N LEU A 908 -49.38 6.61 0.87
CA LEU A 908 -49.65 5.93 2.13
C LEU A 908 -51.17 5.71 2.31
N ASN A 909 -51.57 4.44 2.47
CA ASN A 909 -52.91 4.09 2.93
C ASN A 909 -52.98 4.11 4.46
N TRP A 910 -52.05 3.41 5.11
CA TRP A 910 -51.93 3.31 6.56
C TRP A 910 -50.53 2.84 6.97
N SER A 911 -50.17 3.00 8.25
CA SER A 911 -48.96 2.44 8.85
C SER A 911 -49.25 1.97 10.27
N PHE A 912 -48.71 0.82 10.67
CA PHE A 912 -48.79 0.28 12.03
C PHE A 912 -47.39 0.29 12.67
N THR A 913 -47.28 0.72 13.94
CA THR A 913 -45.99 0.83 14.65
C THR A 913 -45.82 -0.29 15.67
N THR A 914 -44.69 -0.98 15.62
CA THR A 914 -44.26 -2.06 16.53
C THR A 914 -43.23 -1.57 17.55
N GLY A 915 -42.85 -2.41 18.52
CA GLY A 915 -41.79 -2.09 19.49
C GLY A 915 -40.37 -2.16 18.91
N GLY A 916 -40.18 -2.97 17.87
CA GLY A 916 -38.91 -3.20 17.17
C GLY A 916 -39.09 -3.30 15.65
N SER A 917 -37.99 -3.24 14.91
CA SER A 917 -37.96 -3.20 13.44
C SER A 917 -38.74 -4.34 12.78
N VAL A 918 -39.44 -4.04 11.69
CA VAL A 918 -40.22 -5.03 10.94
C VAL A 918 -39.39 -5.51 9.77
N ILE A 919 -38.65 -6.60 9.99
CA ILE A 919 -37.77 -7.23 8.99
C ILE A 919 -38.32 -8.54 8.43
N SER A 920 -39.39 -9.06 9.02
CA SER A 920 -40.12 -10.25 8.57
C SER A 920 -40.92 -9.93 7.31
N ASP A 921 -40.87 -10.82 6.33
CA ASP A 921 -41.72 -10.77 5.14
C ASP A 921 -43.20 -10.92 5.56
N PRO A 922 -44.06 -9.89 5.39
CA PRO A 922 -45.49 -10.02 5.65
C PRO A 922 -46.13 -11.07 4.76
N VAL A 923 -47.14 -11.77 5.30
CA VAL A 923 -47.97 -12.74 4.57
C VAL A 923 -49.43 -12.35 4.69
N VAL A 924 -50.17 -12.44 3.59
CA VAL A 924 -51.58 -12.08 3.51
C VAL A 924 -52.40 -13.34 3.29
N GLU A 925 -53.34 -13.64 4.20
CA GLU A 925 -54.36 -14.67 4.01
C GLU A 925 -55.75 -14.08 4.30
N GLY A 926 -56.66 -14.21 3.33
CA GLY A 926 -57.98 -13.60 3.38
C GLY A 926 -57.90 -12.08 3.51
N THR A 927 -58.40 -11.52 4.61
CA THR A 927 -58.33 -10.09 4.95
C THR A 927 -57.24 -9.75 5.95
N LYS A 928 -56.42 -10.71 6.39
CA LYS A 928 -55.40 -10.52 7.43
C LYS A 928 -54.00 -10.42 6.83
N VAL A 929 -53.18 -9.53 7.37
CA VAL A 929 -51.73 -9.52 7.17
C VAL A 929 -51.03 -9.94 8.45
N VAL A 930 -50.15 -10.94 8.36
CA VAL A 930 -49.40 -11.52 9.47
C VAL A 930 -47.91 -11.31 9.26
N PHE A 931 -47.20 -10.87 10.29
CA PHE A 931 -45.76 -10.60 10.23
C PHE A 931 -45.09 -10.67 11.60
N GLY A 932 -43.77 -10.86 11.60
CA GLY A 932 -42.92 -10.77 12.78
C GLY A 932 -42.24 -9.41 12.96
N ALA A 933 -41.85 -9.09 14.19
CA ALA A 933 -41.06 -7.89 14.47
C ALA A 933 -39.94 -8.13 15.50
N GLY A 934 -38.98 -7.20 15.53
CA GLY A 934 -37.80 -7.23 16.39
C GLY A 934 -38.04 -7.06 17.89
N ASP A 935 -39.28 -6.82 18.32
CA ASP A 935 -39.71 -6.87 19.73
C ASP A 935 -40.13 -8.28 20.17
N GLY A 936 -39.89 -9.29 19.33
CA GLY A 936 -40.23 -10.69 19.61
C GLY A 936 -41.74 -10.91 19.62
N LYS A 937 -42.47 -10.28 18.69
CA LYS A 937 -43.90 -10.48 18.52
C LYS A 937 -44.26 -10.87 17.11
N ILE A 938 -45.35 -11.63 17.01
CA ILE A 938 -46.09 -11.88 15.78
C ILE A 938 -47.36 -11.05 15.86
N TYR A 939 -47.65 -10.30 14.80
CA TYR A 939 -48.81 -9.44 14.68
C TYR A 939 -49.72 -9.96 13.58
N ALA A 940 -51.04 -9.85 13.79
CA ALA A 940 -52.03 -9.91 12.72
C ALA A 940 -52.86 -8.63 12.70
N LEU A 941 -52.90 -7.98 11.54
CA LEU A 941 -53.71 -6.79 11.29
C LEU A 941 -54.74 -7.09 10.19
N ASP A 942 -55.81 -6.31 10.15
CA ASP A 942 -56.65 -6.20 8.97
C ASP A 942 -55.85 -5.52 7.85
N ALA A 943 -55.65 -6.23 6.73
CA ALA A 943 -54.81 -5.78 5.62
C ALA A 943 -55.37 -4.54 4.88
N SER A 944 -56.65 -4.22 5.06
CA SER A 944 -57.29 -3.06 4.43
C SER A 944 -57.17 -1.77 5.24
N THR A 945 -57.04 -1.87 6.57
CA THR A 945 -57.06 -0.73 7.51
C THR A 945 -55.82 -0.59 8.39
N GLY A 946 -55.00 -1.64 8.53
CA GLY A 946 -53.89 -1.68 9.49
C GLY A 946 -54.31 -1.85 10.94
N THR A 947 -55.60 -2.11 11.19
CA THR A 947 -56.14 -2.31 12.55
C THR A 947 -55.63 -3.64 13.11
N MET A 948 -55.01 -3.62 14.29
CA MET A 948 -54.55 -4.84 14.95
C MET A 948 -55.72 -5.72 15.38
N ILE A 949 -55.71 -6.98 14.94
CA ILE A 949 -56.67 -8.02 15.32
C ILE A 949 -56.13 -8.74 16.56
N TRP A 950 -54.88 -9.19 16.50
CA TRP A 950 -54.18 -9.82 17.62
C TRP A 950 -52.66 -9.63 17.54
N SER A 951 -51.98 -9.87 18.67
CA SER A 951 -50.52 -9.98 18.74
C SER A 951 -50.12 -11.08 19.71
N TYR A 952 -49.09 -11.85 19.37
CA TYR A 952 -48.57 -12.95 20.19
C TYR A 952 -47.09 -12.72 20.54
N GLN A 953 -46.72 -12.92 21.80
CA GLN A 953 -45.34 -12.74 22.29
C GLN A 953 -44.53 -14.05 22.14
N THR A 954 -43.42 -13.99 21.42
CA THR A 954 -42.45 -15.08 21.26
C THR A 954 -41.21 -14.88 22.15
N ASN A 955 -40.44 -15.95 22.32
CA ASN A 955 -39.22 -16.00 23.15
C ASN A 955 -37.96 -15.47 22.42
N GLY A 956 -38.13 -14.58 21.44
CA GLY A 956 -37.05 -14.06 20.61
C GLY A 956 -37.59 -13.46 19.31
N LEU A 957 -36.69 -12.87 18.50
CA LEU A 957 -37.06 -12.10 17.32
C LEU A 957 -37.56 -12.98 16.15
N ILE A 958 -38.54 -12.46 15.41
CA ILE A 958 -39.08 -13.11 14.21
C ILE A 958 -38.58 -12.35 12.98
N ARG A 959 -37.60 -12.92 12.27
CA ARG A 959 -37.11 -12.46 10.96
C ARG A 959 -37.75 -13.22 9.78
N GLN A 960 -38.27 -14.42 10.03
CA GLN A 960 -38.76 -15.29 8.95
C GLN A 960 -40.13 -14.89 8.42
N GLN A 961 -40.40 -15.28 7.18
CA GLN A 961 -41.74 -15.32 6.63
C GLN A 961 -42.57 -16.40 7.37
N PRO A 962 -43.71 -16.07 8.01
CA PRO A 962 -44.58 -17.09 8.59
C PRO A 962 -45.23 -17.94 7.49
N ALA A 963 -45.29 -19.26 7.66
CA ALA A 963 -46.11 -20.10 6.80
C ALA A 963 -47.54 -20.15 7.32
N ILE A 964 -48.55 -20.14 6.43
CA ILE A 964 -49.96 -20.21 6.82
C ILE A 964 -50.64 -21.38 6.09
N LYS A 965 -51.41 -22.18 6.82
CA LYS A 965 -52.29 -23.21 6.26
C LYS A 965 -53.43 -23.57 7.22
N ASP A 966 -54.62 -23.80 6.67
CA ASP A 966 -55.81 -24.28 7.38
C ASP A 966 -56.14 -23.44 8.64
N GLY A 967 -55.97 -22.11 8.54
CA GLY A 967 -56.17 -21.16 9.63
C GLY A 967 -55.11 -21.23 10.74
N VAL A 968 -53.91 -21.71 10.43
CA VAL A 968 -52.77 -21.79 11.36
C VAL A 968 -51.55 -21.08 10.80
N VAL A 969 -51.02 -20.14 11.60
CA VAL A 969 -49.75 -19.46 11.38
C VAL A 969 -48.63 -20.27 12.04
N TYR A 970 -47.63 -20.66 11.25
CA TYR A 970 -46.41 -21.32 11.69
C TYR A 970 -45.23 -20.35 11.61
N ALA A 971 -44.57 -20.11 12.74
CA ALA A 971 -43.49 -19.12 12.83
C ALA A 971 -42.29 -19.66 13.61
N PHE A 972 -41.09 -19.28 13.14
CA PHE A 972 -39.79 -19.72 13.68
C PHE A 972 -39.05 -18.50 14.25
N VAL A 973 -38.44 -18.67 15.43
CA VAL A 973 -37.64 -17.64 16.11
C VAL A 973 -36.19 -17.75 15.66
N ARG A 974 -35.60 -16.65 15.15
CA ARG A 974 -34.18 -16.62 14.71
C ARG A 974 -33.25 -16.91 15.89
N ASP A 975 -32.14 -17.60 15.61
CA ASP A 975 -31.08 -17.92 16.58
C ASP A 975 -31.56 -18.71 17.82
N THR A 976 -32.71 -19.40 17.72
CA THR A 976 -33.20 -20.34 18.74
C THR A 976 -33.81 -21.58 18.10
N TYR A 977 -33.97 -22.64 18.88
CA TYR A 977 -34.69 -23.84 18.45
C TYR A 977 -36.20 -23.78 18.76
N ILE A 978 -36.85 -22.62 18.63
CA ILE A 978 -38.25 -22.42 19.05
C ILE A 978 -39.14 -22.09 17.85
N TRP A 979 -40.28 -22.79 17.77
CA TRP A 979 -41.30 -22.58 16.75
C TRP A 979 -42.72 -22.65 17.34
N TYR A 980 -43.65 -21.95 16.71
CA TYR A 980 -45.02 -21.74 17.20
C TYR A 980 -46.04 -22.09 16.11
N ALA A 981 -47.18 -22.66 16.53
CA ALA A 981 -48.41 -22.69 15.75
C ALA A 981 -49.47 -21.87 16.46
N ILE A 982 -50.00 -20.87 15.76
CA ILE A 982 -50.95 -19.88 16.28
C ILE A 982 -52.21 -19.92 15.42
N ASN A 983 -53.39 -19.82 16.04
CA ASN A 983 -54.65 -19.69 15.33
C ASN A 983 -54.72 -18.33 14.62
N LEU A 984 -54.92 -18.34 13.29
CA LEU A 984 -54.97 -17.13 12.47
C LEU A 984 -56.13 -16.19 12.85
N GLU A 985 -57.23 -16.72 13.38
CA GLU A 985 -58.42 -15.91 13.67
C GLU A 985 -58.29 -15.06 14.93
N ASP A 986 -57.73 -15.61 16.01
CA ASP A 986 -57.74 -14.99 17.35
C ASP A 986 -56.36 -14.86 18.03
N GLY A 987 -55.29 -15.37 17.41
CA GLY A 987 -53.94 -15.33 17.97
C GLY A 987 -53.70 -16.32 19.11
N SER A 988 -54.63 -17.26 19.37
CA SER A 988 -54.45 -18.30 20.39
C SER A 988 -53.36 -19.29 20.01
N LEU A 989 -52.53 -19.68 20.99
CA LEU A 989 -51.50 -20.71 20.80
C LEU A 989 -52.17 -22.07 20.59
N LYS A 990 -51.92 -22.71 19.44
CA LYS A 990 -52.26 -24.13 19.24
C LYS A 990 -51.20 -25.03 19.87
N TRP A 991 -49.92 -24.76 19.60
CA TRP A 991 -48.79 -25.40 20.27
C TRP A 991 -47.52 -24.55 20.16
N ARG A 992 -46.55 -24.80 21.03
CA ARG A 992 -45.16 -24.34 20.93
C ARG A 992 -44.25 -25.56 20.98
N GLY A 993 -43.38 -25.72 19.99
CA GLY A 993 -42.36 -26.77 19.96
C GLY A 993 -40.96 -26.22 20.24
N ASN A 994 -40.04 -27.13 20.55
CA ASN A 994 -38.61 -26.89 20.45
C ASN A 994 -37.87 -28.16 20.01
N ALA A 995 -36.58 -28.06 19.69
CA ALA A 995 -35.75 -29.20 19.32
C ALA A 995 -35.34 -30.10 20.51
N ASN A 996 -36.06 -30.06 21.65
CA ASN A 996 -35.74 -30.78 22.89
C ASN A 996 -34.31 -30.54 23.42
N THR A 997 -33.77 -29.34 23.23
CA THR A 997 -32.48 -28.88 23.77
C THR A 997 -32.64 -27.50 24.42
N ASP A 998 -31.83 -27.25 25.45
CA ASP A 998 -31.73 -25.99 26.19
C ASP A 998 -30.60 -25.09 25.66
N GLU A 999 -29.77 -25.57 24.73
CA GLU A 999 -28.79 -24.74 24.02
C GLU A 999 -29.53 -23.75 23.12
N SER A 1000 -29.11 -22.49 23.04
CA SER A 1000 -29.82 -21.46 22.25
C SER A 1000 -28.87 -20.58 21.44
N LEU A 1001 -27.71 -21.12 21.05
CA LEU A 1001 -26.57 -20.34 20.59
C LEU A 1001 -25.78 -21.08 19.48
N PHE A 1002 -26.36 -21.23 18.28
CA PHE A 1002 -25.75 -20.87 16.98
C PHE A 1002 -26.62 -21.25 15.76
N VAL A 1003 -26.68 -20.32 14.80
CA VAL A 1003 -27.03 -20.45 13.35
C VAL A 1003 -28.11 -21.45 12.93
N CYS A 1004 -29.32 -20.92 12.76
CA CYS A 1004 -30.01 -21.02 11.47
C CYS A 1004 -30.52 -19.63 11.07
N GLY A 1005 -29.91 -19.05 10.02
CA GLY A 1005 -30.44 -17.85 9.37
C GLY A 1005 -31.75 -18.15 8.63
N ASP A 1006 -32.42 -17.11 8.13
CA ASP A 1006 -33.38 -17.06 7.00
C ASP A 1006 -34.27 -18.28 6.58
N VAL A 1007 -34.57 -19.21 7.50
CA VAL A 1007 -35.40 -20.40 7.23
C VAL A 1007 -36.85 -20.01 6.95
N ARG A 1008 -37.22 -20.11 5.68
CA ARG A 1008 -38.61 -20.09 5.21
C ARG A 1008 -39.14 -21.53 5.25
N PRO A 1009 -40.01 -21.91 6.21
CA PRO A 1009 -40.60 -23.24 6.24
C PRO A 1009 -41.56 -23.41 5.06
N THR A 1010 -41.66 -24.63 4.53
CA THR A 1010 -42.60 -24.94 3.44
C THR A 1010 -43.53 -26.09 3.81
N ILE A 1011 -44.63 -26.25 3.07
CA ILE A 1011 -45.65 -27.26 3.34
C ILE A 1011 -45.81 -28.17 2.12
N ALA A 1012 -45.48 -29.44 2.30
CA ALA A 1012 -45.61 -30.47 1.27
C ALA A 1012 -46.15 -31.76 1.91
N GLN A 1013 -47.10 -32.44 1.25
CA GLN A 1013 -47.77 -33.66 1.74
C GLN A 1013 -48.24 -33.58 3.22
N ASN A 1014 -48.82 -32.44 3.63
CA ASN A 1014 -49.28 -32.16 5.01
C ASN A 1014 -48.21 -32.26 6.10
N LYS A 1015 -46.93 -32.07 5.75
CA LYS A 1015 -45.81 -31.91 6.67
C LYS A 1015 -45.28 -30.47 6.60
N LEU A 1016 -44.85 -29.92 7.73
CA LEU A 1016 -44.22 -28.60 7.81
C LEU A 1016 -42.70 -28.78 7.73
N TRP A 1017 -42.15 -28.68 6.51
CA TRP A 1017 -40.73 -28.85 6.24
C TRP A 1017 -39.93 -27.64 6.72
N CYS A 1018 -38.79 -27.93 7.34
CA CYS A 1018 -37.92 -26.96 7.99
C CYS A 1018 -36.46 -27.41 7.86
N ILE A 1019 -35.57 -26.71 8.56
CA ILE A 1019 -34.21 -27.17 8.80
C ILE A 1019 -34.15 -27.58 10.28
N ASP A 1020 -33.64 -28.76 10.55
CA ASP A 1020 -33.18 -29.14 11.88
C ASP A 1020 -31.98 -28.26 12.21
N ALA A 1021 -32.25 -27.21 12.97
CA ALA A 1021 -31.29 -26.16 13.25
C ALA A 1021 -30.15 -26.61 14.18
N GLN A 1022 -30.33 -27.67 14.98
CA GLN A 1022 -29.26 -28.21 15.80
C GLN A 1022 -28.20 -28.92 14.93
N ASN A 1023 -28.66 -29.64 13.89
CA ASN A 1023 -27.80 -30.49 13.08
C ASN A 1023 -27.52 -29.95 11.68
N THR A 1024 -28.13 -28.82 11.29
CA THR A 1024 -28.11 -28.21 9.94
C THR A 1024 -28.61 -29.15 8.83
N ARG A 1025 -29.72 -29.84 9.04
CA ARG A 1025 -30.22 -30.90 8.13
C ARG A 1025 -31.65 -30.66 7.65
N PRO A 1026 -32.08 -31.25 6.51
CA PRO A 1026 -33.49 -31.34 6.16
C PRO A 1026 -34.30 -32.02 7.27
N GLY A 1027 -35.47 -31.49 7.59
CA GLY A 1027 -36.38 -32.08 8.55
C GLY A 1027 -37.82 -31.60 8.36
N TYR A 1028 -38.76 -32.18 9.08
CA TYR A 1028 -40.12 -31.64 9.17
C TYR A 1028 -40.76 -31.83 10.54
N LEU A 1029 -41.67 -30.91 10.84
CA LEU A 1029 -42.45 -30.88 12.06
C LEU A 1029 -43.85 -31.46 11.81
N ASN A 1030 -44.38 -32.16 12.80
CA ASN A 1030 -45.79 -32.52 12.86
C ASN A 1030 -46.65 -31.25 13.03
N MET A 1031 -47.56 -31.00 12.09
CA MET A 1031 -48.40 -29.79 12.08
C MET A 1031 -49.38 -29.70 13.27
N THR A 1032 -49.65 -30.80 13.98
CA THR A 1032 -50.62 -30.89 15.08
C THR A 1032 -50.00 -30.67 16.47
N ASN A 1033 -48.70 -30.95 16.66
CA ASN A 1033 -48.05 -30.83 17.97
C ASN A 1033 -46.64 -30.18 17.95
N GLY A 1034 -46.08 -29.90 16.78
CA GLY A 1034 -44.78 -29.25 16.62
C GLY A 1034 -43.57 -30.14 16.91
N VAL A 1035 -43.72 -31.45 17.08
CA VAL A 1035 -42.58 -32.37 17.24
C VAL A 1035 -41.84 -32.51 15.91
N LEU A 1036 -40.50 -32.46 15.93
CA LEU A 1036 -39.63 -32.84 14.82
C LEU A 1036 -39.75 -34.36 14.62
N GLU A 1037 -40.58 -34.79 13.67
CA GLU A 1037 -40.86 -36.21 13.41
C GLU A 1037 -39.77 -36.89 12.59
N TRP A 1038 -39.02 -36.12 11.81
CA TRP A 1038 -37.94 -36.61 10.97
C TRP A 1038 -36.90 -35.52 10.74
N THR A 1039 -35.64 -35.95 10.77
CA THR A 1039 -34.46 -35.22 10.31
C THR A 1039 -33.65 -36.17 9.44
N SER A 1040 -32.93 -35.67 8.44
CA SER A 1040 -32.10 -36.53 7.59
C SER A 1040 -30.88 -37.04 8.37
N ASP A 1041 -30.52 -38.31 8.21
CA ASP A 1041 -29.23 -38.82 8.70
C ASP A 1041 -28.10 -38.74 7.66
N THR A 1042 -28.47 -38.58 6.38
CA THR A 1042 -27.56 -38.64 5.23
C THR A 1042 -27.22 -37.27 4.64
N ILE A 1043 -28.13 -36.30 4.72
CA ILE A 1043 -27.95 -34.94 4.21
C ILE A 1043 -27.60 -34.02 5.38
N GLN A 1044 -26.47 -33.32 5.29
CA GLN A 1044 -25.94 -32.45 6.34
C GLN A 1044 -25.49 -31.11 5.75
N LYS A 1045 -25.54 -30.05 6.56
CA LYS A 1045 -25.19 -28.68 6.19
C LYS A 1045 -26.00 -28.18 4.99
N VAL A 1046 -27.31 -27.99 5.20
CA VAL A 1046 -28.22 -27.34 4.22
C VAL A 1046 -28.42 -25.85 4.50
N SER A 1047 -28.38 -25.07 3.41
CA SER A 1047 -28.49 -23.61 3.36
C SER A 1047 -29.71 -23.10 4.10
N SER A 1048 -29.54 -22.00 4.80
CA SER A 1048 -30.58 -21.44 5.67
C SER A 1048 -31.63 -20.64 4.88
N ARG A 1049 -31.29 -20.08 3.71
CA ARG A 1049 -32.16 -19.18 2.90
C ARG A 1049 -33.29 -19.85 2.07
N GLY A 1050 -33.70 -21.03 2.49
CA GLY A 1050 -35.00 -21.59 2.13
C GLY A 1050 -34.97 -22.80 1.20
N MET A 1051 -36.04 -23.58 1.31
CA MET A 1051 -36.34 -24.75 0.52
C MET A 1051 -37.48 -24.44 -0.47
N ALA A 1052 -37.44 -25.06 -1.64
CA ALA A 1052 -38.54 -24.98 -2.61
C ALA A 1052 -39.38 -26.27 -2.56
N THR A 1053 -40.61 -26.23 -3.08
CA THR A 1053 -41.44 -27.43 -3.23
C THR A 1053 -42.42 -27.29 -4.40
N ASP A 1054 -42.75 -28.42 -5.02
CA ASP A 1054 -43.91 -28.56 -5.93
C ASP A 1054 -45.15 -29.16 -5.22
N GLY A 1055 -45.06 -29.39 -3.90
CA GLY A 1055 -46.06 -30.06 -3.06
C GLY A 1055 -45.89 -31.58 -2.95
N SER A 1056 -45.10 -32.20 -3.82
CA SER A 1056 -44.75 -33.63 -3.83
C SER A 1056 -43.28 -33.89 -3.54
N LEU A 1057 -42.39 -33.01 -3.99
CA LEU A 1057 -40.95 -32.99 -3.71
C LEU A 1057 -40.59 -31.75 -2.91
N VAL A 1058 -39.63 -31.88 -2.00
CA VAL A 1058 -38.99 -30.74 -1.30
C VAL A 1058 -37.53 -30.66 -1.69
N PHE A 1059 -37.11 -29.48 -2.12
CA PHE A 1059 -35.79 -29.20 -2.66
C PHE A 1059 -34.96 -28.42 -1.65
N TYR A 1060 -33.79 -28.96 -1.30
CA TYR A 1060 -32.80 -28.30 -0.45
C TYR A 1060 -31.53 -28.02 -1.24
N THR A 1061 -30.82 -26.96 -0.85
CA THR A 1061 -29.43 -26.71 -1.26
C THR A 1061 -28.50 -26.84 -0.07
N GLY A 1062 -27.28 -27.34 -0.28
CA GLY A 1062 -26.23 -27.38 0.74
C GLY A 1062 -25.77 -25.97 1.12
N ASN A 1063 -25.08 -25.80 2.25
CA ASN A 1063 -24.49 -24.50 2.64
C ASN A 1063 -23.52 -23.97 1.58
N ASN A 1064 -22.90 -24.86 0.80
CA ASN A 1064 -22.04 -24.48 -0.33
C ASN A 1064 -22.82 -23.89 -1.54
N GLY A 1065 -24.16 -23.94 -1.52
CA GLY A 1065 -25.04 -23.48 -2.58
C GLY A 1065 -25.06 -24.35 -3.84
N ARG A 1066 -24.19 -25.36 -3.96
CA ARG A 1066 -23.96 -26.15 -5.20
C ARG A 1066 -24.55 -27.55 -5.14
N ASN A 1067 -24.56 -28.17 -3.96
CA ASN A 1067 -25.21 -29.46 -3.77
C ASN A 1067 -26.71 -29.24 -3.67
N LEU A 1068 -27.49 -30.01 -4.41
CA LEU A 1068 -28.94 -29.97 -4.44
C LEU A 1068 -29.52 -31.35 -4.17
N TYR A 1069 -30.63 -31.37 -3.44
CA TYR A 1069 -31.28 -32.58 -2.96
C TYR A 1069 -32.78 -32.47 -3.20
N ALA A 1070 -33.37 -33.44 -3.89
CA ALA A 1070 -34.82 -33.61 -3.93
C ALA A 1070 -35.24 -34.74 -3.00
N ILE A 1071 -36.17 -34.44 -2.11
CA ILE A 1071 -36.72 -35.37 -1.13
C ILE A 1071 -38.20 -35.58 -1.45
N ASN A 1072 -38.63 -36.83 -1.56
CA ASN A 1072 -40.04 -37.18 -1.70
C ASN A 1072 -40.77 -36.82 -0.40
N ALA A 1073 -41.74 -35.91 -0.49
CA ALA A 1073 -42.44 -35.40 0.67
C ALA A 1073 -43.33 -36.46 1.35
N ALA A 1074 -43.69 -37.55 0.66
CA ALA A 1074 -44.53 -38.61 1.22
C ALA A 1074 -43.74 -39.54 2.15
N ASP A 1075 -42.62 -40.11 1.66
CA ASP A 1075 -41.86 -41.17 2.34
C ASP A 1075 -40.45 -40.75 2.82
N ASN A 1076 -40.07 -39.49 2.59
CA ASN A 1076 -38.79 -38.87 2.97
C ASN A 1076 -37.56 -39.46 2.23
N SER A 1077 -37.77 -40.26 1.19
CA SER A 1077 -36.66 -40.79 0.38
C SER A 1077 -36.00 -39.69 -0.48
N THR A 1078 -34.70 -39.77 -0.67
CA THR A 1078 -33.98 -38.92 -1.62
C THR A 1078 -34.25 -39.43 -3.04
N VAL A 1079 -34.87 -38.59 -3.88
CA VAL A 1079 -35.22 -38.94 -5.26
C VAL A 1079 -34.02 -38.77 -6.18
N TRP A 1080 -33.32 -37.65 -6.04
CA TRP A 1080 -32.06 -37.38 -6.72
C TRP A 1080 -31.18 -36.44 -5.89
N THR A 1081 -29.89 -36.48 -6.18
CA THR A 1081 -28.91 -35.47 -5.75
C THR A 1081 -28.18 -34.95 -6.98
N ALA A 1082 -27.91 -33.65 -7.00
CA ALA A 1082 -27.14 -33.00 -8.05
C ALA A 1082 -26.01 -32.18 -7.41
N ASP A 1083 -24.79 -32.37 -7.90
CA ASP A 1083 -23.69 -31.46 -7.62
C ASP A 1083 -23.57 -30.54 -8.84
N LEU A 1084 -23.79 -29.24 -8.66
CA LEU A 1084 -23.70 -28.27 -9.76
C LEU A 1084 -22.25 -28.03 -10.23
N ARG A 1085 -21.25 -28.64 -9.56
CA ARG A 1085 -19.84 -28.53 -9.92
C ARG A 1085 -19.45 -29.47 -11.05
N HIS A 1086 -18.58 -29.01 -11.94
CA HIS A 1086 -17.90 -29.88 -12.90
C HIS A 1086 -17.00 -30.89 -12.17
N ASP A 1087 -17.26 -32.18 -12.40
CA ASP A 1087 -16.59 -33.33 -11.80
C ASP A 1087 -16.37 -33.24 -10.27
N GLY A 1088 -17.24 -32.49 -9.57
CA GLY A 1088 -17.18 -32.22 -8.13
C GLY A 1088 -16.01 -31.33 -7.68
N LYS A 1089 -15.34 -30.61 -8.58
CA LYS A 1089 -13.99 -30.03 -8.36
C LYS A 1089 -13.76 -28.58 -8.84
N ASP A 1090 -14.76 -27.90 -9.38
CA ASP A 1090 -14.56 -26.53 -9.84
C ASP A 1090 -14.38 -25.50 -8.70
N GLY A 1091 -13.59 -24.46 -8.99
CA GLY A 1091 -13.26 -23.33 -8.09
C GLY A 1091 -13.69 -21.98 -8.64
N ASP A 1092 -14.53 -21.98 -9.67
CA ASP A 1092 -15.16 -20.82 -10.30
C ASP A 1092 -16.33 -20.26 -9.48
N LEU A 1093 -17.07 -21.17 -8.86
CA LEU A 1093 -18.03 -20.96 -7.80
C LEU A 1093 -17.27 -20.80 -6.47
N GLN A 1094 -17.76 -19.97 -5.54
CA GLN A 1094 -17.00 -19.62 -4.33
C GLN A 1094 -16.83 -20.83 -3.39
N GLU A 1095 -15.65 -20.99 -2.77
CA GLU A 1095 -15.40 -22.05 -1.76
C GLU A 1095 -16.25 -21.90 -0.48
N MET A 1096 -16.87 -20.74 -0.27
CA MET A 1096 -17.55 -20.33 0.96
C MET A 1096 -19.03 -20.73 1.01
N GLN A 1097 -19.60 -20.63 2.21
CA GLN A 1097 -21.01 -20.93 2.47
C GLN A 1097 -21.91 -19.74 2.13
N ILE A 1098 -22.16 -19.49 0.85
CA ILE A 1098 -23.19 -18.52 0.43
C ILE A 1098 -24.54 -19.23 0.36
N ASP A 1099 -25.39 -18.93 1.34
CA ASP A 1099 -26.81 -19.28 1.35
C ASP A 1099 -27.46 -18.89 0.00
N SER A 1100 -27.92 -19.90 -0.73
CA SER A 1100 -28.46 -19.76 -2.09
C SER A 1100 -29.98 -19.81 -2.10
N GLY A 1101 -30.61 -18.99 -2.95
CA GLY A 1101 -32.07 -18.97 -3.11
C GLY A 1101 -32.56 -20.08 -4.02
N LEU A 1102 -33.55 -20.85 -3.57
CA LEU A 1102 -34.29 -21.82 -4.38
C LEU A 1102 -35.75 -21.37 -4.56
N ILE A 1103 -36.27 -21.51 -5.77
CA ILE A 1103 -37.70 -21.33 -6.07
C ILE A 1103 -38.15 -22.33 -7.14
N TYR A 1104 -39.32 -22.92 -6.95
CA TYR A 1104 -39.98 -23.76 -7.96
C TYR A 1104 -41.06 -22.93 -8.67
N HIS A 1105 -41.06 -22.91 -10.00
CA HIS A 1105 -42.08 -22.24 -10.79
C HIS A 1105 -42.37 -23.01 -12.09
N GLU A 1106 -43.65 -23.32 -12.33
CA GLU A 1106 -44.16 -23.92 -13.58
C GLU A 1106 -43.34 -25.10 -14.14
N GLY A 1107 -42.81 -25.97 -13.27
CA GLY A 1107 -42.07 -27.17 -13.68
C GLY A 1107 -40.54 -26.99 -13.79
N ILE A 1108 -40.00 -25.82 -13.43
CA ILE A 1108 -38.56 -25.57 -13.34
C ILE A 1108 -38.18 -25.25 -11.90
N LEU A 1109 -37.11 -25.89 -11.40
CA LEU A 1109 -36.43 -25.49 -10.17
C LEU A 1109 -35.34 -24.47 -10.51
N LEU A 1110 -35.48 -23.25 -10.01
CA LEU A 1110 -34.52 -22.16 -10.22
C LEU A 1110 -33.65 -21.99 -8.97
N ARG A 1111 -32.33 -22.05 -9.15
CA ARG A 1111 -31.31 -21.76 -8.12
C ARG A 1111 -30.60 -20.46 -8.46
N VAL A 1112 -30.51 -19.55 -7.50
CA VAL A 1112 -29.77 -18.28 -7.60
C VAL A 1112 -28.73 -18.23 -6.49
N ALA A 1113 -27.51 -17.81 -6.81
CA ALA A 1113 -26.45 -17.61 -5.82
C ALA A 1113 -25.41 -16.56 -6.24
N GLU A 1114 -24.12 -16.85 -6.03
CA GLU A 1114 -23.02 -15.91 -6.23
C GLU A 1114 -23.06 -15.29 -7.63
N ARG A 1115 -22.75 -13.98 -7.73
CA ARG A 1115 -22.79 -13.20 -8.98
C ARG A 1115 -24.14 -13.20 -9.71
N GLY A 1116 -25.21 -13.62 -9.04
CA GLY A 1116 -26.51 -13.79 -9.68
C GLY A 1116 -26.50 -14.93 -10.68
N ARG A 1117 -25.70 -15.98 -10.46
CA ARG A 1117 -25.72 -17.20 -11.27
C ARG A 1117 -27.05 -17.90 -11.11
N ILE A 1118 -27.85 -17.88 -12.16
CA ILE A 1118 -29.14 -18.55 -12.28
C ILE A 1118 -28.94 -19.90 -12.95
N SER A 1119 -29.35 -20.97 -12.27
CA SER A 1119 -29.42 -22.31 -12.84
C SER A 1119 -30.88 -22.74 -12.93
N GLY A 1120 -31.34 -23.07 -14.13
CA GLY A 1120 -32.63 -23.75 -14.34
C GLY A 1120 -32.43 -25.26 -14.32
N ILE A 1121 -33.24 -25.99 -13.55
CA ILE A 1121 -33.02 -27.40 -13.22
C ILE A 1121 -34.35 -28.16 -13.37
N ASP A 1122 -34.28 -29.35 -13.97
CA ASP A 1122 -35.39 -30.29 -14.05
C ASP A 1122 -35.70 -30.84 -12.64
N PRO A 1123 -36.87 -30.53 -12.06
CA PRO A 1123 -37.22 -30.93 -10.70
C PRO A 1123 -37.38 -32.45 -10.53
N LEU A 1124 -37.57 -33.21 -11.63
CA LEU A 1124 -37.82 -34.66 -11.57
C LEU A 1124 -36.53 -35.49 -11.50
N ASN A 1125 -35.40 -34.96 -11.98
CA ASN A 1125 -34.15 -35.72 -12.10
C ASN A 1125 -32.86 -34.92 -11.79
N GLY A 1126 -32.96 -33.62 -11.47
CA GLY A 1126 -31.81 -32.79 -11.09
C GLY A 1126 -30.92 -32.35 -12.26
N LYS A 1127 -31.30 -32.63 -13.50
CA LYS A 1127 -30.54 -32.23 -14.68
C LYS A 1127 -30.60 -30.71 -14.87
N VAL A 1128 -29.45 -30.09 -15.05
CA VAL A 1128 -29.35 -28.68 -15.48
C VAL A 1128 -29.95 -28.51 -16.87
N LEU A 1129 -30.86 -27.54 -17.00
CA LEU A 1129 -31.47 -27.09 -18.24
C LEU A 1129 -30.69 -25.90 -18.83
N PHE A 1130 -30.25 -24.96 -17.99
CA PHE A 1130 -29.45 -23.80 -18.39
C PHE A 1130 -28.66 -23.20 -17.21
N HIS A 1131 -27.63 -22.41 -17.54
CA HIS A 1131 -26.92 -21.50 -16.64
C HIS A 1131 -26.86 -20.10 -17.25
N TYR A 1132 -26.93 -19.07 -16.42
CA TYR A 1132 -26.73 -17.66 -16.82
C TYR A 1132 -26.13 -16.85 -15.66
N ASP A 1133 -25.11 -16.04 -15.92
CA ASP A 1133 -24.54 -15.12 -14.92
C ASP A 1133 -25.11 -13.72 -15.13
N ALA A 1134 -25.85 -13.20 -14.15
CA ALA A 1134 -26.47 -11.87 -14.25
C ALA A 1134 -25.51 -10.71 -13.95
N ALA A 1135 -24.39 -10.96 -13.25
CA ALA A 1135 -23.44 -9.91 -12.85
C ALA A 1135 -21.96 -10.29 -13.02
N GLY A 1136 -21.16 -9.30 -13.44
CA GLY A 1136 -19.70 -9.37 -13.59
C GLY A 1136 -18.94 -9.19 -12.27
N TYR A 1137 -17.98 -8.26 -12.25
CA TYR A 1137 -16.99 -8.10 -11.18
C TYR A 1137 -17.62 -7.66 -9.84
N PRO A 1138 -17.09 -8.17 -8.71
CA PRO A 1138 -17.22 -9.52 -8.17
C PRO A 1138 -17.92 -9.51 -6.79
N GLU A 1139 -18.18 -8.32 -6.23
CA GLU A 1139 -18.47 -8.03 -4.82
C GLU A 1139 -19.98 -7.91 -4.61
N ARG A 1140 -20.71 -8.82 -5.27
CA ARG A 1140 -22.15 -8.78 -5.47
C ARG A 1140 -22.77 -10.07 -4.96
N VAL A 1141 -23.07 -10.07 -3.67
CA VAL A 1141 -23.72 -11.20 -3.01
C VAL A 1141 -25.23 -11.02 -3.08
N PHE A 1142 -25.92 -12.07 -3.54
CA PHE A 1142 -27.37 -12.09 -3.75
C PHE A 1142 -28.03 -12.83 -2.58
N TRP A 1143 -28.28 -12.10 -1.50
CA TRP A 1143 -28.85 -12.64 -0.25
C TRP A 1143 -30.38 -12.69 -0.23
N SER A 1144 -31.07 -12.04 -1.16
CA SER A 1144 -32.53 -12.11 -1.26
C SER A 1144 -32.99 -13.37 -2.00
N THR A 1145 -34.04 -14.04 -1.50
CA THR A 1145 -34.71 -15.10 -2.26
C THR A 1145 -35.25 -14.54 -3.60
N PRO A 1146 -35.05 -15.22 -4.74
CA PRO A 1146 -35.57 -14.77 -6.01
C PRO A 1146 -37.09 -14.70 -6.04
N GLU A 1147 -37.62 -13.81 -6.88
CA GLU A 1147 -39.04 -13.75 -7.24
C GLU A 1147 -39.22 -14.22 -8.69
N VAL A 1148 -40.31 -14.89 -9.00
CA VAL A 1148 -40.59 -15.39 -10.35
C VAL A 1148 -42.02 -15.06 -10.77
N ALA A 1149 -42.18 -14.51 -11.96
CA ALA A 1149 -43.48 -14.29 -12.59
C ALA A 1149 -43.43 -14.66 -14.07
N GLY A 1150 -44.18 -15.70 -14.46
CA GLY A 1150 -44.27 -16.16 -15.84
C GLY A 1150 -42.97 -16.79 -16.32
N ASN A 1151 -42.20 -16.08 -17.15
CA ASN A 1151 -40.88 -16.51 -17.63
C ASN A 1151 -39.76 -15.53 -17.24
N ARG A 1152 -39.98 -14.77 -16.17
CA ARG A 1152 -39.05 -13.78 -15.61
C ARG A 1152 -38.69 -14.12 -14.18
N ILE A 1153 -37.41 -14.02 -13.87
CA ILE A 1153 -36.87 -14.10 -12.52
C ILE A 1153 -36.27 -12.75 -12.14
N TYR A 1154 -36.58 -12.29 -10.93
CA TYR A 1154 -36.07 -11.06 -10.35
C TYR A 1154 -35.13 -11.39 -9.21
N ILE A 1155 -33.92 -10.85 -9.29
CA ILE A 1155 -32.86 -11.09 -8.30
C ILE A 1155 -32.24 -9.77 -7.87
N SER A 1156 -31.82 -9.68 -6.62
CA SER A 1156 -31.24 -8.47 -6.05
C SER A 1156 -30.06 -8.76 -5.14
N GLY A 1157 -29.13 -7.81 -5.05
CA GLY A 1157 -27.90 -7.97 -4.30
C GLY A 1157 -27.51 -6.78 -3.44
N ILE A 1158 -26.49 -7.02 -2.60
CA ILE A 1158 -25.85 -5.96 -1.80
C ILE A 1158 -25.04 -4.96 -2.62
N ASP A 1159 -24.98 -5.14 -3.94
CA ASP A 1159 -24.49 -4.15 -4.90
C ASP A 1159 -25.50 -3.01 -5.13
N GLY A 1160 -26.70 -3.09 -4.54
CA GLY A 1160 -27.75 -2.10 -4.68
C GLY A 1160 -28.46 -2.17 -6.03
N LYS A 1161 -28.54 -3.36 -6.64
CA LYS A 1161 -29.22 -3.54 -7.94
C LYS A 1161 -30.26 -4.64 -7.91
N LEU A 1162 -31.34 -4.40 -8.66
CA LEU A 1162 -32.38 -5.36 -9.01
C LEU A 1162 -32.26 -5.69 -10.50
N TYR A 1163 -32.23 -6.98 -10.82
CA TYR A 1163 -32.08 -7.50 -12.18
C TYR A 1163 -33.37 -8.23 -12.57
N SER A 1164 -33.88 -7.98 -13.77
CA SER A 1164 -34.95 -8.78 -14.39
C SER A 1164 -34.35 -9.64 -15.49
N ILE A 1165 -34.39 -10.97 -15.31
CA ILE A 1165 -33.81 -11.94 -16.23
C ILE A 1165 -34.94 -12.76 -16.86
N THR A 1166 -34.94 -12.86 -18.18
CA THR A 1166 -35.88 -13.70 -18.94
C THR A 1166 -35.27 -15.07 -19.20
N TYR A 1167 -36.02 -16.14 -18.98
CA TYR A 1167 -35.58 -17.52 -19.19
C TYR A 1167 -36.57 -18.31 -20.07
N PRO A 1168 -36.17 -19.42 -20.72
CA PRO A 1168 -37.07 -20.25 -21.52
C PRO A 1168 -38.03 -21.05 -20.63
N LYS A 1169 -39.30 -21.17 -21.04
CA LYS A 1169 -40.27 -22.10 -20.45
C LYS A 1169 -40.06 -23.53 -20.98
#